data_AF-A0A377BTV0-F1
#
_entry.id   AF-A0A377BTV0-F1
#
_cell.length_a   1.000
_cell.length_b   1.000
_cell.length_c   1.000
_cell.angle_alpha   90.00
_cell.angle_beta   90.00
_cell.angle_gamma   90.00
#
_symmetry.space_group_name_H-M   'P 1'
#
loop_
_entity.id
_entity.type
_entity.pdbx_description
1 polymer ?
#
loop_
_entity_poly.entity_id
_entity_poly.type
_entity_poly.pdbx_seq_one_letter_code
_entity_poly.pdbx_strand_id
1 'polypeptide(L)'
;MRNIDLIRQVISASENNWPHVLGCLNINVPDSPRRHAPCPACGGKDRFRFDDNGRGSFICNQCGAGDGLDLIKRVNNCDTTEAALLAADVLGIDYRTTETPEATSQKREQLETERQRREQERLKRAEKDEQQRRDTFSRQFDDMRRKAVNGKSDYLVAKGVGDFTFPVLPDGSLLLALVDKSGAVTAAQTITSHGEKRLLTGSAKRGAYHAINAPETTQSILIAEGLATALSAHLIRPEALTVAAIDAGNLLYVAQVLRDKFPSAQIIIAADNDHSEGRQNTGRIAAEKAALSVSGWVALPPTDHKADWNDYHQKHGIKCATEAFNKSMYQPQGNGVKQEPQTIEGSDFKVMDTDPLKPRIESREDGIYWVSPRADSQSGEIINNESWLCSPLSVIGTGRDDKDQYLILRWLSFGSETPTTAAIPLADIGEREGWRTLKAGGVNVTTKSSLRAILADWLQRSGSRELWRVAHATGWQCGAYIMSDGEIIGTPENPVLFSGRSSAAAGYTVSGSAKSWRDNVARLAFGNYSMMTGIGAALAAPLIGLVGADGFGIHFYEQSSAGKTTTANVASSLYGNPDLLRLTWYGTALGLANEAAAHNDGLMPLDEVGQGADPVSVSQSAYALFNGVGKLQGAKDGGNRDLKRWRTVAISTGEMDLETFIATSGRKTKAGQLVRLLNIPLSKAVRFHDYQNGKQHADALKDAYQHHHGAAGREWIKWLADHQQQAIKTVRDCESRWRSLIPSDYGEQVHRVAARFAILEAALLLGEVVTGWDAQTCRDAIQHSYNAWLREFGTGNKEHQQIIEQTEAFLNAYGLSRFAPFPYSPADLPIKDLAGYRQRGEHDESPMIFYTFPATFEKEIACGFNAKQFAEVLKKAGMLTPPNSGRGYQRKSPRIQGRQINVYVLNYQPGDYNSSEE
;
A
#
# COMPACT_ATOMS: atom_id res chain seq x y z
N MET A 1 -11.97 -28.33 11.50
CA MET A 1 -10.75 -28.74 10.79
C MET A 1 -10.66 -28.02 9.44
N ARG A 2 -9.62 -27.22 9.16
CA ARG A 2 -9.44 -26.59 7.82
C ARG A 2 -9.09 -27.65 6.77
N ASN A 3 -9.46 -27.45 5.50
CA ASN A 3 -9.18 -28.41 4.40
C ASN A 3 -7.70 -28.83 4.32
N ILE A 4 -6.77 -27.91 4.56
CA ILE A 4 -5.33 -28.21 4.56
C ILE A 4 -4.87 -29.04 5.76
N ASP A 5 -5.56 -28.91 6.90
CA ASP A 5 -5.26 -29.68 8.11
C ASP A 5 -5.85 -31.11 7.95
N LEU A 6 -7.02 -31.24 7.32
CA LEU A 6 -7.60 -32.53 6.92
C LEU A 6 -6.68 -33.26 5.93
N ILE A 7 -6.25 -32.60 4.86
CA ILE A 7 -5.35 -33.19 3.85
C ILE A 7 -4.04 -33.66 4.50
N ARG A 8 -3.45 -32.86 5.39
CA ARG A 8 -2.23 -33.24 6.12
C ARG A 8 -2.46 -34.43 7.05
N GLN A 9 -3.58 -34.47 7.75
CA GLN A 9 -3.92 -35.56 8.64
C GLN A 9 -4.18 -36.85 7.86
N VAL A 10 -4.87 -36.78 6.72
CA VAL A 10 -5.09 -37.92 5.80
C VAL A 10 -3.76 -38.43 5.27
N ILE A 11 -2.88 -37.55 4.77
CA ILE A 11 -1.56 -37.96 4.26
C ILE A 11 -0.73 -38.63 5.36
N SER A 12 -0.74 -38.08 6.57
CA SER A 12 -0.01 -38.65 7.71
C SER A 12 -0.60 -39.97 8.19
N ALA A 13 -1.93 -40.11 8.18
CA ALA A 13 -2.61 -41.33 8.61
C ALA A 13 -2.56 -42.45 7.56
N SER A 14 -2.39 -42.10 6.29
CA SER A 14 -2.21 -43.04 5.18
C SER A 14 -0.76 -43.46 4.96
N GLU A 15 0.20 -42.90 5.69
CA GLU A 15 1.62 -43.20 5.50
C GLU A 15 1.91 -44.70 5.68
N ASN A 16 2.45 -45.34 4.63
CA ASN A 16 2.67 -46.80 4.53
C ASN A 16 1.40 -47.67 4.57
N ASN A 17 0.21 -47.07 4.37
CA ASN A 17 -1.08 -47.77 4.38
C ASN A 17 -1.94 -47.44 3.15
N TRP A 18 -1.34 -46.91 2.09
CA TRP A 18 -2.08 -46.50 0.89
C TRP A 18 -2.77 -47.65 0.14
N PRO A 19 -2.19 -48.87 0.01
CA PRO A 19 -2.89 -50.01 -0.60
C PRO A 19 -4.23 -50.31 0.07
N HIS A 20 -4.30 -50.22 1.39
CA HIS A 20 -5.54 -50.44 2.14
C HIS A 20 -6.57 -49.33 1.88
N VAL A 21 -6.14 -48.07 1.98
CA VAL A 21 -7.02 -46.90 1.76
C VAL A 21 -7.59 -46.92 0.34
N LEU A 22 -6.74 -47.20 -0.67
CA LEU A 22 -7.15 -47.33 -2.06
C LEU A 22 -8.08 -48.53 -2.29
N GLY A 23 -7.79 -49.67 -1.66
CA GLY A 23 -8.64 -50.87 -1.72
C GLY A 23 -10.05 -50.63 -1.18
N CYS A 24 -10.19 -49.92 -0.06
CA CYS A 24 -11.50 -49.55 0.51
C CYS A 24 -12.30 -48.60 -0.40
N LEU A 25 -11.63 -47.86 -1.30
CA LEU A 25 -12.26 -47.01 -2.32
C LEU A 25 -12.48 -47.74 -3.66
N ASN A 26 -12.32 -49.07 -3.69
CA ASN A 26 -12.39 -49.90 -4.90
C ASN A 26 -11.35 -49.54 -5.97
N ILE A 27 -10.20 -48.99 -5.58
CA ILE A 27 -9.08 -48.69 -6.46
C ILE A 27 -8.04 -49.81 -6.35
N ASN A 28 -8.04 -50.70 -7.33
CA ASN A 28 -7.11 -51.84 -7.36
C ASN A 28 -5.72 -51.41 -7.81
N VAL A 29 -4.71 -51.65 -6.98
CA VAL A 29 -3.29 -51.40 -7.29
C VAL A 29 -2.48 -52.70 -7.22
N PRO A 30 -1.39 -52.85 -7.99
CA PRO A 30 -0.55 -54.04 -7.93
C PRO A 30 0.19 -54.20 -6.59
N ASP A 31 0.30 -55.44 -6.11
CA ASP A 31 1.00 -55.78 -4.86
C ASP A 31 2.54 -55.67 -4.93
N SER A 32 3.09 -55.27 -6.08
CA SER A 32 4.54 -55.15 -6.28
C SER A 32 4.88 -54.02 -7.26
N PRO A 33 5.90 -53.19 -6.96
CA PRO A 33 6.38 -52.13 -7.86
C PRO A 33 6.89 -52.62 -9.21
N ARG A 34 7.26 -53.91 -9.30
CA ARG A 34 7.75 -54.54 -10.53
C ARG A 34 6.62 -55.07 -11.41
N ARG A 35 5.38 -55.10 -10.90
CA ARG A 35 4.23 -55.65 -11.60
C ARG A 35 3.50 -54.53 -12.34
N HIS A 36 3.44 -54.68 -13.66
CA HIS A 36 2.69 -53.80 -14.54
C HIS A 36 1.22 -54.22 -14.59
N ALA A 37 0.30 -53.24 -14.60
CA ALA A 37 -1.14 -53.48 -14.63
C ALA A 37 -1.90 -52.43 -15.47
N PRO A 38 -3.20 -52.64 -15.74
CA PRO A 38 -4.10 -51.61 -16.23
C PRO A 38 -4.12 -50.40 -15.29
N CYS A 39 -4.20 -49.18 -15.84
CA CYS A 39 -4.34 -47.98 -15.00
C CYS A 39 -5.77 -47.87 -14.45
N PRO A 40 -5.95 -47.69 -13.13
CA PRO A 40 -7.29 -47.51 -12.54
C PRO A 40 -8.03 -46.28 -13.06
N ALA A 41 -7.31 -45.23 -13.49
CA ALA A 41 -7.91 -43.98 -13.95
C ALA A 41 -8.15 -43.93 -15.46
N CYS A 42 -7.25 -44.48 -16.29
CA CYS A 42 -7.32 -44.36 -17.76
C CYS A 42 -7.32 -45.69 -18.52
N GLY A 43 -7.35 -46.84 -17.83
CA GLY A 43 -7.36 -48.18 -18.42
C GLY A 43 -6.03 -48.63 -19.02
N GLY A 44 -6.08 -49.53 -20.01
CA GLY A 44 -4.90 -50.15 -20.64
C GLY A 44 -4.65 -51.60 -20.19
N LYS A 45 -3.50 -52.19 -20.57
CA LYS A 45 -3.13 -53.57 -20.18
C LYS A 45 -2.00 -53.62 -19.14
N ASP A 46 -0.96 -52.79 -19.28
CA ASP A 46 0.31 -52.92 -18.54
C ASP A 46 1.04 -51.56 -18.29
N ARG A 47 0.32 -50.45 -18.36
CA ARG A 47 0.90 -49.09 -18.34
C ARG A 47 1.04 -48.44 -16.97
N PHE A 48 0.56 -49.11 -15.93
CA PHE A 48 0.50 -48.60 -14.56
C PHE A 48 1.42 -49.41 -13.64
N ARG A 49 2.15 -48.69 -12.78
CA ARG A 49 2.96 -49.22 -11.69
C ARG A 49 2.65 -48.45 -10.41
N PHE A 50 2.59 -49.15 -9.29
CA PHE A 50 2.32 -48.59 -7.98
C PHE A 50 3.45 -48.98 -7.02
N ASP A 51 3.91 -48.03 -6.23
CA ASP A 51 4.93 -48.19 -5.22
C ASP A 51 4.59 -47.31 -4.02
N ASP A 52 4.23 -47.93 -2.89
CA ASP A 52 3.74 -47.17 -1.75
C ASP A 52 4.79 -46.18 -1.23
N ASN A 53 6.02 -46.62 -0.92
CA ASN A 53 7.12 -45.78 -0.40
C ASN A 53 6.67 -44.70 0.62
N GLY A 54 5.67 -45.02 1.44
CA GLY A 54 5.05 -44.11 2.41
C GLY A 54 4.03 -43.11 1.87
N ARG A 55 3.92 -42.91 0.55
CA ARG A 55 3.05 -41.88 -0.06
C ARG A 55 2.05 -42.41 -1.10
N GLY A 56 1.99 -43.72 -1.36
CA GLY A 56 1.13 -44.29 -2.38
C GLY A 56 1.53 -43.88 -3.79
N SER A 57 2.83 -43.81 -4.07
CA SER A 57 3.33 -43.28 -5.34
C SER A 57 2.94 -44.17 -6.51
N PHE A 58 2.57 -43.58 -7.66
CA PHE A 58 2.28 -44.34 -8.86
C PHE A 58 2.82 -43.65 -10.10
N ILE A 59 3.02 -44.46 -11.16
CA ILE A 59 3.41 -43.98 -12.48
C ILE A 59 2.52 -44.64 -13.52
N CYS A 60 1.86 -43.81 -14.34
CA CYS A 60 1.21 -44.24 -15.57
C CYS A 60 1.88 -43.60 -16.78
N ASN A 61 2.23 -44.41 -17.79
CA ASN A 61 2.88 -43.91 -19.01
C ASN A 61 1.99 -43.00 -19.88
N GLN A 62 0.70 -42.87 -19.56
CA GLN A 62 -0.24 -42.02 -20.31
C GLN A 62 -0.74 -40.83 -19.50
N CYS A 63 -1.24 -41.05 -18.28
CA CYS A 63 -1.77 -39.96 -17.45
C CYS A 63 -0.74 -39.37 -16.48
N GLY A 64 0.51 -39.83 -16.49
CA GLY A 64 1.60 -39.30 -15.67
C GLY A 64 1.72 -39.96 -14.29
N ALA A 65 2.59 -39.40 -13.45
CA ALA A 65 2.85 -39.85 -12.10
C ALA A 65 2.06 -39.03 -11.04
N GLY A 66 1.98 -39.54 -9.82
CA GLY A 66 1.32 -38.89 -8.68
C GLY A 66 1.44 -39.71 -7.39
N ASP A 67 0.83 -39.20 -6.31
CA ASP A 67 0.73 -39.90 -5.03
C ASP A 67 -0.64 -40.58 -4.80
N GLY A 68 -0.85 -41.19 -3.63
CA GLY A 68 -2.08 -41.93 -3.35
C GLY A 68 -3.34 -41.05 -3.38
N LEU A 69 -3.22 -39.77 -3.01
CA LEU A 69 -4.33 -38.82 -3.05
C LEU A 69 -4.62 -38.36 -4.48
N ASP A 70 -3.57 -38.16 -5.28
CA ASP A 70 -3.69 -37.89 -6.72
C ASP A 70 -4.37 -39.04 -7.47
N LEU A 71 -4.14 -40.29 -7.04
CA LEU A 71 -4.78 -41.46 -7.66
C LEU A 71 -6.29 -41.46 -7.39
N ILE A 72 -6.72 -41.20 -6.15
CA ILE A 72 -8.14 -41.08 -5.77
C ILE A 72 -8.80 -39.96 -6.58
N LYS A 73 -8.12 -38.80 -6.67
CA LYS A 73 -8.60 -37.65 -7.44
C LYS A 73 -8.89 -38.01 -8.90
N ARG A 74 -7.99 -38.76 -9.54
CA ARG A 74 -8.10 -39.13 -10.95
C ARG A 74 -9.13 -40.21 -11.21
N VAL A 75 -9.27 -41.19 -10.32
CA VAL A 75 -10.26 -42.27 -10.47
C VAL A 75 -11.68 -41.75 -10.21
N ASN A 76 -11.84 -40.86 -9.23
CA ASN A 76 -13.16 -40.37 -8.80
C ASN A 76 -13.55 -39.03 -9.46
N ASN A 77 -12.68 -38.46 -10.30
CA ASN A 77 -12.88 -37.19 -11.00
C ASN A 77 -13.34 -36.04 -10.08
N CYS A 78 -12.66 -35.90 -8.95
CA CYS A 78 -12.98 -34.93 -7.90
C CYS A 78 -11.82 -33.96 -7.64
N ASP A 79 -12.01 -32.97 -6.78
CA ASP A 79 -10.91 -32.11 -6.33
C ASP A 79 -10.10 -32.74 -5.18
N THR A 80 -8.98 -32.11 -4.81
CA THR A 80 -8.07 -32.64 -3.78
C THR A 80 -8.71 -32.68 -2.38
N THR A 81 -9.67 -31.80 -2.10
CA THR A 81 -10.39 -31.78 -0.81
C THR A 81 -11.38 -32.93 -0.76
N GLU A 82 -12.13 -33.14 -1.85
CA GLU A 82 -13.07 -34.25 -1.98
C GLU A 82 -12.36 -35.61 -1.94
N ALA A 83 -11.20 -35.74 -2.59
CA ALA A 83 -10.36 -36.94 -2.49
C ALA A 83 -9.88 -37.20 -1.05
N ALA A 84 -9.53 -36.14 -0.31
CA ALA A 84 -9.14 -36.25 1.10
C ALA A 84 -10.32 -36.59 2.01
N LEU A 85 -11.54 -36.13 1.71
CA LEU A 85 -12.75 -36.51 2.44
C LEU A 85 -13.08 -37.99 2.24
N LEU A 86 -12.98 -38.50 1.01
CA LEU A 86 -13.16 -39.93 0.71
C LEU A 86 -12.14 -40.81 1.45
N ALA A 87 -10.88 -40.40 1.49
CA ALA A 87 -9.86 -41.08 2.26
C ALA A 87 -10.07 -40.94 3.79
N ALA A 88 -10.53 -39.78 4.26
CA ALA A 88 -10.85 -39.53 5.67
C ALA A 88 -12.01 -40.39 6.18
N ASP A 89 -13.05 -40.58 5.37
CA ASP A 89 -14.18 -41.47 5.68
C ASP A 89 -13.71 -42.93 5.83
N VAL A 90 -12.78 -43.39 4.98
CA VAL A 90 -12.15 -44.72 5.08
C VAL A 90 -11.26 -44.85 6.33
N LEU A 91 -10.55 -43.79 6.69
CA LEU A 91 -9.65 -43.76 7.85
C LEU A 91 -10.36 -43.46 9.18
N GLY A 92 -11.66 -43.18 9.16
CA GLY A 92 -12.43 -42.81 10.36
C GLY A 92 -12.02 -41.46 10.97
N ILE A 93 -11.49 -40.53 10.17
CA ILE A 93 -11.10 -39.20 10.63
C ILE A 93 -12.35 -38.31 10.74
N ASP A 94 -12.72 -37.90 11.96
CA ASP A 94 -13.85 -37.01 12.18
C ASP A 94 -13.50 -35.55 11.82
N TYR A 95 -13.87 -35.15 10.61
CA TYR A 95 -13.68 -33.78 10.09
C TYR A 95 -14.90 -32.87 10.35
N ARG A 96 -15.94 -33.33 11.06
CA ARG A 96 -17.20 -32.58 11.25
C ARG A 96 -17.23 -31.71 12.52
N THR A 97 -16.08 -31.50 13.17
CA THR A 97 -15.97 -30.61 14.34
C THR A 97 -15.53 -29.19 13.98
N THR A 98 -16.35 -28.24 14.43
CA THR A 98 -16.21 -26.78 14.33
C THR A 98 -15.03 -26.26 15.16
N GLU A 99 -14.16 -25.43 14.57
CA GLU A 99 -13.07 -24.74 15.28
C GLU A 99 -13.57 -23.44 15.92
N THR A 100 -13.29 -23.25 17.22
CA THR A 100 -13.57 -22.01 17.95
C THR A 100 -12.54 -20.91 17.65
N PRO A 101 -12.95 -19.63 17.53
CA PRO A 101 -12.07 -18.52 17.10
C PRO A 101 -10.92 -18.13 18.05
N GLU A 102 -11.01 -18.46 19.33
CA GLU A 102 -10.18 -17.84 20.39
C GLU A 102 -8.72 -18.33 20.40
N ALA A 103 -8.47 -19.61 20.14
CA ALA A 103 -7.12 -20.18 20.13
C ALA A 103 -6.24 -19.67 18.95
N THR A 104 -6.89 -19.21 17.87
CA THR A 104 -6.19 -18.69 16.69
C THR A 104 -5.76 -17.24 16.86
N SER A 105 -6.49 -16.44 17.66
CA SER A 105 -6.16 -15.03 17.94
C SER A 105 -4.86 -14.89 18.73
N GLN A 106 -4.75 -15.64 19.83
CA GLN A 106 -3.57 -15.57 20.72
C GLN A 106 -2.28 -16.03 20.02
N LYS A 107 -2.36 -17.04 19.17
CA LYS A 107 -1.19 -17.56 18.43
C LYS A 107 -0.74 -16.62 17.30
N ARG A 108 -1.66 -15.84 16.71
CA ARG A 108 -1.33 -14.82 15.69
C ARG A 108 -0.72 -13.58 16.32
N GLU A 109 -1.26 -13.13 17.45
CA GLU A 109 -0.77 -11.98 18.21
C GLU A 109 0.65 -12.21 18.74
N GLN A 110 0.98 -13.42 19.19
CA GLN A 110 2.34 -13.81 19.57
C GLN A 110 3.33 -13.75 18.41
N LEU A 111 2.94 -14.23 17.21
CA LEU A 111 3.80 -14.21 16.02
C LEU A 111 4.02 -12.80 15.47
N GLU A 112 3.01 -11.93 15.52
CA GLU A 112 3.12 -10.53 15.11
C GLU A 112 4.00 -9.72 16.06
N THR A 113 3.85 -9.92 17.37
CA THR A 113 4.69 -9.28 18.39
C THR A 113 6.17 -9.66 18.22
N GLU A 114 6.46 -10.94 17.96
CA GLU A 114 7.84 -11.38 17.75
C GLU A 114 8.44 -10.84 16.45
N ARG A 115 7.63 -10.68 15.40
CA ARG A 115 8.07 -10.07 14.14
C ARG A 115 8.42 -8.58 14.32
N GLN A 116 7.57 -7.82 15.01
CA GLN A 116 7.82 -6.40 15.32
C GLN A 116 9.09 -6.21 16.16
N ARG A 117 9.33 -7.10 17.13
CA ARG A 117 10.55 -7.05 17.97
C ARG A 117 11.83 -7.22 17.15
N ARG A 118 11.85 -8.20 16.22
CA ARG A 118 13.01 -8.44 15.34
C ARG A 118 13.30 -7.27 14.41
N GLU A 119 12.26 -6.57 13.95
CA GLU A 119 12.41 -5.41 13.09
C GLU A 119 12.96 -4.20 13.85
N GLN A 120 12.48 -3.94 15.07
CA GLN A 120 13.06 -2.90 15.94
C GLN A 120 14.52 -3.19 16.32
N GLU A 121 14.87 -4.45 16.63
CA GLU A 121 16.25 -4.84 16.91
C GLU A 121 17.17 -4.62 15.69
N ARG A 122 16.67 -4.89 14.48
CA ARG A 122 17.40 -4.64 13.22
C ARG A 122 17.67 -3.15 13.00
N LEU A 123 16.68 -2.28 13.23
CA LEU A 123 16.83 -0.83 13.07
C LEU A 123 17.84 -0.26 14.07
N LYS A 124 17.75 -0.63 15.36
CA LYS A 124 18.70 -0.21 16.40
C LYS A 124 20.14 -0.65 16.09
N ARG A 125 20.32 -1.86 15.53
CA ARG A 125 21.64 -2.35 15.13
C ARG A 125 22.21 -1.54 13.96
N ALA A 126 21.38 -1.21 12.97
CA ALA A 126 21.79 -0.40 11.83
C ALA A 126 22.24 1.02 12.26
N GLU A 127 21.50 1.67 13.17
CA GLU A 127 21.88 2.98 13.73
C GLU A 127 23.22 2.93 14.48
N LYS A 128 23.41 1.90 15.32
CA LYS A 128 24.66 1.72 16.07
C LYS A 128 25.86 1.48 15.16
N ASP A 129 25.70 0.67 14.12
CA ASP A 129 26.75 0.38 13.14
C ASP A 129 27.12 1.64 12.33
N GLU A 130 26.13 2.49 11.99
CA GLU A 130 26.38 3.76 11.31
C GLU A 130 27.14 4.76 12.19
N GLN A 131 26.73 4.92 13.45
CA GLN A 131 27.41 5.81 14.38
C GLN A 131 28.87 5.38 14.60
N GLN A 132 29.12 4.09 14.78
CA GLN A 132 30.48 3.56 14.96
C GLN A 132 31.38 3.80 13.73
N ARG A 133 30.83 3.76 12.51
CA ARG A 133 31.57 4.11 11.29
C ARG A 133 31.96 5.57 11.26
N ARG A 134 31.03 6.49 11.61
CA ARG A 134 31.29 7.93 11.67
C ARG A 134 32.38 8.25 12.69
N ASP A 135 32.31 7.68 13.89
CA ASP A 135 33.31 7.90 14.96
C ASP A 135 34.69 7.34 14.58
N THR A 136 34.74 6.28 13.79
CA THR A 136 36.00 5.71 13.29
C THR A 136 36.62 6.62 12.23
N PHE A 137 35.80 7.12 11.29
CA PHE A 137 36.24 8.06 10.27
C PHE A 137 36.80 9.35 10.87
N SER A 138 36.04 10.02 11.75
CA SER A 138 36.45 11.30 12.34
C SER A 138 37.80 11.20 13.06
N ARG A 139 38.01 10.13 13.85
CA ARG A 139 39.29 9.89 14.53
C ARG A 139 40.46 9.71 13.57
N GLN A 140 40.29 8.92 12.51
CA GLN A 140 41.35 8.69 11.52
C GLN A 140 41.67 9.95 10.72
N PHE A 141 40.64 10.68 10.30
CA PHE A 141 40.79 11.92 9.54
C PHE A 141 41.50 13.00 10.36
N ASP A 142 41.11 13.21 11.63
CA ASP A 142 41.74 14.20 12.51
C ASP A 142 43.21 13.90 12.83
N ASP A 143 43.58 12.62 12.91
CA ASP A 143 44.99 12.21 13.06
C ASP A 143 45.81 12.54 11.80
N MET A 144 45.30 12.17 10.61
CA MET A 144 45.98 12.46 9.35
C MET A 144 46.06 13.96 9.07
N ARG A 145 44.97 14.70 9.29
CA ARG A 145 44.90 16.15 9.09
C ARG A 145 45.92 16.91 9.96
N ARG A 146 46.16 16.47 11.19
CA ARG A 146 47.18 17.06 12.08
C ARG A 146 48.61 16.83 11.61
N LYS A 147 48.87 15.73 10.91
CA LYS A 147 50.19 15.37 10.37
C LYS A 147 50.46 15.99 9.01
N ALA A 148 49.41 16.36 8.27
CA ALA A 148 49.54 16.91 6.94
C ALA A 148 49.99 18.38 6.96
N VAL A 149 50.86 18.74 6.03
CA VAL A 149 51.33 20.12 5.81
C VAL A 149 50.94 20.55 4.41
N ASN A 150 50.45 21.78 4.23
CA ASN A 150 50.13 22.28 2.89
C ASN A 150 51.42 22.42 2.07
N GLY A 151 51.46 21.77 0.90
CA GLY A 151 52.62 21.79 0.02
C GLY A 151 52.29 21.31 -1.40
N LYS A 152 53.32 21.28 -2.25
CA LYS A 152 53.22 20.70 -3.61
C LYS A 152 53.32 19.18 -3.51
N SER A 153 52.37 18.46 -4.12
CA SER A 153 52.38 17.00 -4.17
C SER A 153 53.12 16.50 -5.41
N ASP A 154 54.01 15.52 -5.23
CA ASP A 154 54.73 14.88 -6.34
C ASP A 154 53.79 14.30 -7.40
N TYR A 155 52.63 13.78 -6.98
CA TYR A 155 51.58 13.29 -7.88
C TYR A 155 51.06 14.40 -8.81
N LEU A 156 50.78 15.59 -8.26
CA LEU A 156 50.26 16.70 -9.05
C LEU A 156 51.34 17.34 -9.92
N VAL A 157 52.59 17.37 -9.44
CA VAL A 157 53.75 17.78 -10.25
C VAL A 157 53.92 16.84 -11.44
N ALA A 158 53.85 15.52 -11.23
CA ALA A 158 53.91 14.53 -12.31
C ALA A 158 52.74 14.62 -13.29
N LYS A 159 51.55 15.06 -12.82
CA LYS A 159 50.37 15.33 -13.66
C LYS A 159 50.40 16.71 -14.35
N GLY A 160 51.44 17.52 -14.10
CA GLY A 160 51.65 18.85 -14.69
C GLY A 160 50.67 19.91 -14.19
N VAL A 161 50.06 19.71 -13.03
CA VAL A 161 49.18 20.66 -12.30
C VAL A 161 49.74 20.93 -10.89
N GLY A 162 51.07 20.96 -10.76
CA GLY A 162 51.79 21.05 -9.49
C GLY A 162 51.82 22.43 -8.83
N ASP A 163 51.17 23.44 -9.40
CA ASP A 163 51.09 24.78 -8.82
C ASP A 163 50.03 24.92 -7.72
N PHE A 164 49.12 23.95 -7.63
CA PHE A 164 48.14 23.86 -6.56
C PHE A 164 48.74 23.18 -5.32
N THR A 165 48.55 23.80 -4.16
CA THR A 165 49.00 23.25 -2.87
C THR A 165 47.86 22.50 -2.17
N PHE A 166 48.18 21.32 -1.63
CA PHE A 166 47.23 20.48 -0.88
C PHE A 166 47.87 20.01 0.43
N PRO A 167 47.08 19.50 1.40
CA PRO A 167 47.64 18.82 2.57
C PRO A 167 48.41 17.57 2.15
N VAL A 168 49.71 17.53 2.43
CA VAL A 168 50.61 16.41 2.14
C VAL A 168 51.06 15.78 3.45
N LEU A 169 50.91 14.47 3.57
CA LEU A 169 51.33 13.67 4.72
C LEU A 169 52.86 13.47 4.72
N PRO A 170 53.46 13.09 5.86
CA PRO A 170 54.91 12.89 5.96
C PRO A 170 55.50 11.82 5.02
N ASP A 171 54.66 10.90 4.53
CA ASP A 171 55.03 9.87 3.55
C ASP A 171 54.93 10.35 2.09
N GLY A 172 54.61 11.64 1.87
CA GLY A 172 54.43 12.25 0.55
C GLY A 172 53.02 12.06 -0.05
N SER A 173 52.12 11.35 0.64
CA SER A 173 50.75 11.15 0.16
C SER A 173 49.91 12.43 0.32
N LEU A 174 49.17 12.82 -0.71
CA LEU A 174 48.19 13.90 -0.66
C LEU A 174 46.94 13.43 0.11
N LEU A 175 46.43 14.25 1.02
CA LEU A 175 45.17 14.03 1.74
C LEU A 175 44.06 14.93 1.18
N LEU A 176 43.03 14.31 0.62
CA LEU A 176 41.88 14.98 0.02
C LEU A 176 40.64 14.81 0.89
N ALA A 177 40.17 15.91 1.50
CA ALA A 177 38.93 15.92 2.28
C ALA A 177 37.70 16.06 1.38
N LEU A 178 36.64 15.32 1.68
CA LEU A 178 35.39 15.31 0.91
C LEU A 178 34.25 15.78 1.79
N VAL A 179 33.50 16.75 1.29
CA VAL A 179 32.37 17.36 1.99
C VAL A 179 31.04 16.84 1.47
N ASP A 180 30.05 16.79 2.35
CA ASP A 180 28.66 16.53 1.96
C ASP A 180 27.90 17.82 1.59
N LYS A 181 26.59 17.70 1.38
CA LYS A 181 25.71 18.83 1.07
C LYS A 181 25.75 19.98 2.10
N SER A 182 26.00 19.66 3.38
CA SER A 182 26.09 20.63 4.47
C SER A 182 27.45 21.32 4.54
N GLY A 183 28.46 20.80 3.82
CA GLY A 183 29.85 21.26 3.91
C GLY A 183 30.67 20.54 4.98
N ALA A 184 30.09 19.57 5.70
CA ALA A 184 30.81 18.78 6.69
C ALA A 184 31.70 17.74 5.99
N VAL A 185 32.91 17.52 6.51
CA VAL A 185 33.81 16.47 6.00
C VAL A 185 33.29 15.10 6.44
N THR A 186 32.86 14.28 5.48
CA THR A 186 32.23 12.97 5.73
C THR A 186 33.01 11.81 5.10
N ALA A 187 33.96 12.11 4.23
CA ALA A 187 34.86 11.15 3.62
C ALA A 187 36.22 11.80 3.36
N ALA A 188 37.25 10.98 3.15
CA ALA A 188 38.55 11.47 2.71
C ALA A 188 39.28 10.39 1.90
N GLN A 189 40.15 10.83 0.99
CA GLN A 189 40.97 9.97 0.15
C GLN A 189 42.43 10.38 0.26
N THR A 190 43.34 9.40 0.31
CA THR A 190 44.77 9.63 0.13
C THR A 190 45.20 9.28 -1.29
N ILE A 191 46.14 10.04 -1.84
CA ILE A 191 46.75 9.80 -3.16
C ILE A 191 48.27 9.77 -2.98
N THR A 192 48.90 8.63 -3.26
CA THR A 192 50.36 8.50 -3.12
C THR A 192 51.09 9.26 -4.24
N SER A 193 52.41 9.45 -4.11
CA SER A 193 53.25 10.05 -5.16
C SER A 193 53.18 9.30 -6.50
N HIS A 194 52.90 8.00 -6.47
CA HIS A 194 52.68 7.17 -7.66
C HIS A 194 51.24 7.18 -8.20
N GLY A 195 50.32 7.91 -7.53
CA GLY A 195 48.92 8.04 -7.95
C GLY A 195 47.99 6.94 -7.46
N GLU A 196 48.41 6.09 -6.51
CA GLU A 196 47.49 5.13 -5.88
C GLU A 196 46.50 5.86 -4.97
N LYS A 197 45.21 5.63 -5.20
CA LYS A 197 44.12 6.29 -4.46
C LYS A 197 43.53 5.34 -3.43
N ARG A 198 43.42 5.75 -2.15
CA ARG A 198 42.79 4.94 -1.09
C ARG A 198 41.80 5.77 -0.28
N LEU A 199 40.59 5.23 -0.07
CA LEU A 199 39.56 5.87 0.74
C LEU A 199 39.76 5.52 2.23
N LEU A 200 39.62 6.49 3.14
CA LEU A 200 39.74 6.25 4.57
C LEU A 200 38.61 5.34 5.09
N THR A 201 38.91 4.52 6.10
CA THR A 201 37.94 3.57 6.66
C THR A 201 36.83 4.33 7.39
N GLY A 202 35.57 3.95 7.14
CA GLY A 202 34.40 4.63 7.70
C GLY A 202 33.91 5.82 6.86
N SER A 203 34.57 6.16 5.75
CA SER A 203 34.16 7.24 4.85
C SER A 203 32.75 7.05 4.28
N ALA A 204 31.91 8.07 4.38
CA ALA A 204 30.61 8.14 3.72
C ALA A 204 30.74 8.78 2.34
N LYS A 205 31.26 8.02 1.37
CA LYS A 205 31.63 8.52 0.03
C LYS A 205 30.48 9.07 -0.82
N ARG A 206 29.30 8.43 -0.74
CA ARG A 206 28.21 8.62 -1.71
C ARG A 206 27.69 10.08 -1.67
N GLY A 207 27.90 10.82 -2.76
CA GLY A 207 27.52 12.23 -2.87
C GLY A 207 28.49 13.20 -2.21
N ALA A 208 29.54 12.71 -1.53
CA ALA A 208 30.61 13.56 -1.00
C ALA A 208 31.59 13.95 -2.12
N TYR A 209 32.07 15.19 -2.11
CA TYR A 209 32.94 15.74 -3.17
C TYR A 209 34.03 16.63 -2.60
N HIS A 210 35.09 16.87 -3.38
CA HIS A 210 36.11 17.85 -3.05
C HIS A 210 35.92 19.11 -3.90
N ALA A 211 35.78 20.28 -3.28
CA ALA A 211 35.73 21.55 -4.00
C ALA A 211 37.13 22.11 -4.24
N ILE A 212 37.49 22.39 -5.49
CA ILE A 212 38.78 22.97 -5.88
C ILE A 212 38.84 24.46 -5.53
N ASN A 213 37.71 25.14 -5.73
CA ASN A 213 37.51 26.55 -5.42
C ASN A 213 36.14 26.74 -4.73
N ALA A 214 35.93 27.93 -4.18
CA ALA A 214 34.67 28.31 -3.52
C ALA A 214 34.31 29.76 -3.87
N PRO A 215 33.85 30.04 -5.11
CA PRO A 215 33.42 31.37 -5.50
C PRO A 215 32.18 31.81 -4.69
N GLU A 216 32.09 33.10 -4.36
CA GLU A 216 30.97 33.67 -3.58
C GLU A 216 29.61 33.53 -4.30
N THR A 217 29.63 33.59 -5.64
CA THR A 217 28.48 33.35 -6.51
C THR A 217 28.94 32.56 -7.72
N THR A 218 28.18 31.54 -8.14
CA THR A 218 28.50 30.78 -9.36
C THR A 218 27.30 30.62 -10.27
N GLN A 219 27.51 30.85 -11.57
CA GLN A 219 26.53 30.57 -12.62
C GLN A 219 26.77 29.20 -13.28
N SER A 220 27.95 28.61 -13.09
CA SER A 220 28.34 27.34 -13.69
C SER A 220 29.14 26.45 -12.73
N ILE A 221 28.97 25.14 -12.85
CA ILE A 221 29.60 24.15 -11.98
C ILE A 221 30.26 23.09 -12.87
N LEU A 222 31.54 22.85 -12.65
CA LEU A 222 32.29 21.78 -13.28
C LEU A 222 32.44 20.59 -12.33
N ILE A 223 32.09 19.40 -12.78
CA ILE A 223 32.27 18.16 -12.02
C ILE A 223 33.20 17.26 -12.82
N ALA A 224 34.33 16.88 -12.25
CA ALA A 224 35.23 15.91 -12.86
C ALA A 224 35.36 14.64 -12.00
N GLU A 225 35.72 13.52 -12.64
CA GLU A 225 35.92 12.25 -11.97
C GLU A 225 37.11 12.31 -10.99
N GLY A 226 38.29 12.67 -11.48
CA GLY A 226 39.54 12.71 -10.70
C GLY A 226 39.98 14.11 -10.29
N LEU A 227 40.88 14.19 -9.30
CA LEU A 227 41.48 15.44 -8.83
C LEU A 227 42.24 16.18 -9.94
N ALA A 228 43.13 15.50 -10.69
CA ALA A 228 43.91 16.12 -11.76
C ALA A 228 43.01 16.65 -12.90
N THR A 229 41.99 15.88 -13.29
CA THR A 229 40.97 16.29 -14.27
C THR A 229 40.20 17.53 -13.78
N ALA A 230 39.81 17.57 -12.49
CA ALA A 230 39.14 18.72 -11.89
C ALA A 230 40.03 19.96 -11.90
N LEU A 231 41.32 19.83 -11.57
CA LEU A 231 42.28 20.94 -11.60
C LEU A 231 42.46 21.49 -13.03
N SER A 232 42.62 20.61 -14.03
CA SER A 232 42.71 21.03 -15.43
C SER A 232 41.41 21.69 -15.92
N ALA A 233 40.24 21.17 -15.52
CA ALA A 233 38.94 21.76 -15.83
C ALA A 233 38.77 23.15 -15.19
N HIS A 234 39.27 23.34 -13.95
CA HIS A 234 39.32 24.65 -13.30
C HIS A 234 40.22 25.64 -14.04
N LEU A 235 41.37 25.20 -14.57
CA LEU A 235 42.22 26.06 -15.41
C LEU A 235 41.53 26.44 -16.73
N ILE A 236 40.71 25.54 -17.29
CA ILE A 236 39.94 25.78 -18.52
C ILE A 236 38.82 26.82 -18.30
N ARG A 237 38.16 26.79 -17.12
CA ARG A 237 37.14 27.79 -16.71
C ARG A 237 37.31 28.19 -15.23
N PRO A 238 38.18 29.17 -14.95
CA PRO A 238 38.49 29.58 -13.57
C PRO A 238 37.30 30.15 -12.80
N GLU A 239 36.31 30.70 -13.51
CA GLU A 239 35.10 31.31 -12.98
C GLU A 239 34.04 30.33 -12.49
N ALA A 240 34.12 29.06 -12.91
CA ALA A 240 33.17 28.02 -12.51
C ALA A 240 33.53 27.44 -11.13
N LEU A 241 32.51 27.02 -10.36
CA LEU A 241 32.74 26.18 -9.19
C LEU A 241 33.16 24.79 -9.68
N THR A 242 34.39 24.38 -9.40
CA THR A 242 34.92 23.09 -9.85
C THR A 242 35.04 22.12 -8.68
N VAL A 243 34.53 20.91 -8.87
CA VAL A 243 34.59 19.84 -7.88
C VAL A 243 35.11 18.53 -8.47
N ALA A 244 35.75 17.72 -7.63
CA ALA A 244 36.13 16.35 -7.93
C ALA A 244 35.19 15.36 -7.22
N ALA A 245 34.63 14.43 -7.99
CA ALA A 245 33.76 13.36 -7.50
C ALA A 245 34.55 12.12 -7.00
N ILE A 246 35.87 12.12 -7.17
CA ILE A 246 36.89 11.08 -6.90
C ILE A 246 36.84 9.78 -7.71
N ASP A 247 35.65 9.34 -8.14
CA ASP A 247 35.46 8.17 -9.01
C ASP A 247 34.16 8.25 -9.84
N ALA A 248 34.13 7.52 -10.97
CA ALA A 248 33.00 7.48 -11.89
C ALA A 248 31.66 7.12 -11.21
N GLY A 249 31.70 6.21 -10.23
CA GLY A 249 30.51 5.74 -9.52
C GLY A 249 29.86 6.79 -8.61
N ASN A 250 30.59 7.87 -8.32
CA ASN A 250 30.12 8.95 -7.46
C ASN A 250 29.65 10.20 -8.23
N LEU A 251 29.95 10.31 -9.54
CA LEU A 251 29.57 11.46 -10.37
C LEU A 251 28.08 11.78 -10.32
N LEU A 252 27.22 10.74 -10.42
CA LEU A 252 25.76 10.89 -10.34
C LEU A 252 25.32 11.57 -9.04
N TYR A 253 25.80 11.05 -7.91
CA TYR A 253 25.37 11.53 -6.59
C TYR A 253 25.90 12.93 -6.30
N VAL A 254 27.13 13.22 -6.73
CA VAL A 254 27.73 14.55 -6.59
C VAL A 254 26.99 15.57 -7.47
N ALA A 255 26.62 15.20 -8.70
CA ALA A 255 25.81 16.03 -9.57
C ALA A 255 24.47 16.38 -8.91
N GLN A 256 23.74 15.39 -8.39
CA GLN A 256 22.47 15.59 -7.68
C GLN A 256 22.61 16.53 -6.48
N VAL A 257 23.62 16.29 -5.63
CA VAL A 257 23.90 17.15 -4.46
C VAL A 257 24.17 18.60 -4.88
N LEU A 258 24.91 18.82 -5.97
CA LEU A 258 25.20 20.17 -6.45
C LEU A 258 24.00 20.84 -7.14
N ARG A 259 23.13 20.08 -7.81
CA ARG A 259 21.88 20.61 -8.37
C ARG A 259 20.92 21.05 -7.27
N ASP A 260 20.81 20.28 -6.19
CA ASP A 260 20.00 20.67 -5.03
C ASP A 260 20.54 21.94 -4.37
N LYS A 261 21.87 22.07 -4.26
CA LYS A 261 22.52 23.22 -3.65
C LYS A 261 22.52 24.47 -4.54
N PHE A 262 22.60 24.30 -5.86
CA PHE A 262 22.61 25.38 -6.84
C PHE A 262 21.59 25.11 -7.96
N PRO A 263 20.28 25.30 -7.70
CA PRO A 263 19.22 24.89 -8.62
C PRO A 263 19.31 25.55 -10.01
N SER A 264 19.78 26.78 -10.08
CA SER A 264 19.85 27.57 -11.32
C SER A 264 21.20 27.52 -12.04
N ALA A 265 22.22 26.90 -11.46
CA ALA A 265 23.55 26.86 -12.08
C ALA A 265 23.61 25.87 -13.26
N GLN A 266 24.43 26.19 -14.27
CA GLN A 266 24.74 25.26 -15.36
C GLN A 266 25.75 24.23 -14.87
N ILE A 267 25.35 22.97 -14.76
CA ILE A 267 26.25 21.87 -14.37
C ILE A 267 26.84 21.22 -15.61
N ILE A 268 28.17 21.08 -15.65
CA ILE A 268 28.92 20.47 -16.75
C ILE A 268 29.81 19.36 -16.18
N ILE A 269 29.67 18.14 -16.70
CA ILE A 269 30.48 17.00 -16.33
C ILE A 269 31.70 16.94 -17.27
N ALA A 270 32.89 17.20 -16.73
CA ALA A 270 34.17 17.04 -17.42
C ALA A 270 34.55 15.56 -17.38
N ALA A 271 34.18 14.83 -18.42
CA ALA A 271 34.25 13.38 -18.46
C ALA A 271 35.61 12.86 -18.94
N ASP A 272 36.01 11.70 -18.42
CA ASP A 272 37.13 10.94 -18.94
C ASP A 272 36.69 10.21 -20.23
N ASN A 273 37.52 10.26 -21.27
CA ASN A 273 37.27 9.53 -22.50
C ASN A 273 37.93 8.15 -22.41
N ASP A 274 37.20 7.14 -21.92
CA ASP A 274 37.68 5.75 -21.79
C ASP A 274 37.57 4.96 -23.11
N HIS A 275 37.77 5.61 -24.26
CA HIS A 275 37.63 4.94 -25.56
C HIS A 275 38.64 3.78 -25.70
N SER A 276 38.13 2.58 -26.01
CA SER A 276 38.92 1.39 -26.33
C SER A 276 38.19 0.54 -27.37
N GLU A 277 38.92 -0.04 -28.32
CA GLU A 277 38.33 -0.82 -29.42
C GLU A 277 37.44 -1.95 -28.88
N GLY A 278 36.19 -1.99 -29.36
CA GLY A 278 35.22 -3.03 -29.01
C GLY A 278 34.61 -2.94 -27.61
N ARG A 279 34.86 -1.87 -26.84
CA ARG A 279 34.25 -1.65 -25.51
C ARG A 279 33.52 -0.32 -25.43
N GLN A 280 32.47 -0.29 -24.63
CA GLN A 280 31.73 0.94 -24.35
C GLN A 280 32.59 1.91 -23.54
N ASN A 281 32.53 3.19 -23.87
CA ASN A 281 33.24 4.25 -23.15
C ASN A 281 32.59 4.50 -21.78
N THR A 282 33.17 3.90 -20.75
CA THR A 282 32.63 3.92 -19.38
C THR A 282 32.59 5.32 -18.77
N GLY A 283 33.63 6.13 -18.98
CA GLY A 283 33.68 7.52 -18.53
C GLY A 283 32.58 8.38 -19.16
N ARG A 284 32.36 8.24 -20.48
CA ARG A 284 31.23 8.89 -21.17
C ARG A 284 29.88 8.47 -20.60
N ILE A 285 29.64 7.17 -20.40
CA ILE A 285 28.36 6.65 -19.90
C ILE A 285 28.08 7.18 -18.48
N ALA A 286 29.09 7.16 -17.60
CA ALA A 286 28.95 7.67 -16.24
C ALA A 286 28.65 9.18 -16.23
N ALA A 287 29.32 9.95 -17.09
CA ALA A 287 29.11 11.38 -17.22
C ALA A 287 27.75 11.75 -17.82
N GLU A 288 27.31 11.08 -18.89
CA GLU A 288 25.98 11.28 -19.48
C GLU A 288 24.87 10.95 -18.49
N LYS A 289 25.03 9.86 -17.72
CA LYS A 289 24.08 9.50 -16.65
C LYS A 289 24.01 10.58 -15.56
N ALA A 290 25.16 11.11 -15.13
CA ALA A 290 25.21 12.20 -14.15
C ALA A 290 24.57 13.48 -14.70
N ALA A 291 24.92 13.89 -15.92
CA ALA A 291 24.37 15.07 -16.58
C ALA A 291 22.84 14.96 -16.77
N LEU A 292 22.32 13.82 -17.24
CA LEU A 292 20.87 13.59 -17.39
C LEU A 292 20.10 13.79 -16.09
N SER A 293 20.65 13.31 -14.97
CA SER A 293 19.99 13.40 -13.65
C SER A 293 19.83 14.84 -13.13
N VAL A 294 20.52 15.80 -13.74
CA VAL A 294 20.53 17.20 -13.31
C VAL A 294 20.32 18.18 -14.46
N SER A 295 19.84 17.74 -15.62
CA SER A 295 19.74 18.60 -16.82
C SER A 295 21.06 19.32 -17.14
N GLY A 296 22.17 18.63 -16.92
CA GLY A 296 23.54 19.11 -17.10
C GLY A 296 24.07 18.87 -18.51
N TRP A 297 25.33 19.27 -18.70
CA TRP A 297 26.10 19.13 -19.93
C TRP A 297 27.22 18.13 -19.73
N VAL A 298 27.74 17.56 -20.82
CA VAL A 298 28.93 16.70 -20.83
C VAL A 298 29.98 17.33 -21.74
N ALA A 299 31.24 17.29 -21.32
CA ALA A 299 32.39 17.65 -22.15
C ALA A 299 33.41 16.51 -22.14
N LEU A 300 33.81 16.03 -23.32
CA LEU A 300 34.76 14.93 -23.52
C LEU A 300 35.96 15.40 -24.35
N PRO A 301 37.20 14.99 -23.99
CA PRO A 301 38.35 15.23 -24.84
C PRO A 301 38.14 14.64 -26.24
N PRO A 302 38.35 15.41 -27.33
CA PRO A 302 38.14 14.93 -28.70
C PRO A 302 39.31 14.04 -29.16
N THR A 303 39.41 12.84 -28.60
CA THR A 303 40.46 11.86 -28.88
C THR A 303 39.86 10.50 -29.27
N ASP A 304 40.50 9.81 -30.21
CA ASP A 304 40.14 8.43 -30.61
C ASP A 304 40.80 7.35 -29.72
N HIS A 305 41.37 7.76 -28.59
CA HIS A 305 42.05 6.91 -27.63
C HIS A 305 41.72 7.36 -26.22
N LYS A 306 42.05 6.52 -25.24
CA LYS A 306 41.87 6.82 -23.83
C LYS A 306 42.62 8.10 -23.42
N ALA A 307 41.89 9.11 -22.97
CA ALA A 307 42.44 10.36 -22.46
C ALA A 307 41.46 11.05 -21.50
N ASP A 308 41.98 11.75 -20.49
CA ASP A 308 41.20 12.69 -19.68
C ASP A 308 41.49 14.16 -20.09
N TRP A 309 40.78 15.13 -19.48
CA TRP A 309 41.03 16.55 -19.75
C TRP A 309 42.41 17.03 -19.28
N ASN A 310 43.05 16.34 -18.33
CA ASN A 310 44.40 16.65 -17.91
C ASN A 310 45.42 16.21 -18.97
N ASP A 311 45.29 15.00 -19.52
CA ASP A 311 46.14 14.49 -20.60
C ASP A 311 46.03 15.37 -21.85
N TYR A 312 44.80 15.81 -22.20
CA TYR A 312 44.57 16.72 -23.32
C TYR A 312 45.20 18.10 -23.08
N HIS A 313 45.06 18.64 -21.87
CA HIS A 313 45.67 19.91 -21.46
C HIS A 313 47.20 19.85 -21.54
N GLN A 314 47.83 18.81 -20.99
CA GLN A 314 49.30 18.66 -21.02
C GLN A 314 49.83 18.59 -22.45
N LYS A 315 49.12 17.90 -23.35
CA LYS A 315 49.57 17.69 -24.73
C LYS A 315 49.39 18.91 -25.63
N HIS A 316 48.28 19.64 -25.48
CA HIS A 316 47.87 20.69 -26.41
C HIS A 316 47.97 22.11 -25.85
N GLY A 317 48.23 22.24 -24.55
CA GLY A 317 48.25 23.51 -23.84
C GLY A 317 46.85 24.06 -23.52
N ILE A 318 46.79 24.99 -22.57
CA ILE A 318 45.52 25.45 -21.98
C ILE A 318 44.57 26.12 -22.99
N LYS A 319 45.10 26.87 -23.96
CA LYS A 319 44.29 27.57 -24.99
C LYS A 319 43.52 26.57 -25.85
N CYS A 320 44.23 25.58 -26.41
CA CYS A 320 43.63 24.52 -27.23
C CYS A 320 42.66 23.67 -26.42
N ALA A 321 43.00 23.34 -25.17
CA ALA A 321 42.11 22.60 -24.27
C ALA A 321 40.81 23.36 -23.99
N THR A 322 40.87 24.68 -23.83
CA THR A 322 39.69 25.53 -23.61
C THR A 322 38.77 25.55 -24.83
N GLU A 323 39.32 25.73 -26.03
CA GLU A 323 38.54 25.68 -27.27
C GLU A 323 37.91 24.30 -27.49
N ALA A 324 38.67 23.22 -27.27
CA ALA A 324 38.19 21.86 -27.40
C ALA A 324 37.07 21.55 -26.39
N PHE A 325 37.25 21.94 -25.12
CA PHE A 325 36.25 21.78 -24.07
C PHE A 325 34.93 22.43 -24.49
N ASN A 326 34.98 23.70 -24.89
CA ASN A 326 33.79 24.44 -25.27
C ASN A 326 33.06 23.85 -26.49
N LYS A 327 33.81 23.38 -27.50
CA LYS A 327 33.26 22.73 -28.71
C LYS A 327 32.69 21.33 -28.42
N SER A 328 33.25 20.62 -27.44
CA SER A 328 32.83 19.26 -27.07
C SER A 328 31.60 19.21 -26.16
N MET A 329 31.11 20.37 -25.69
CA MET A 329 29.96 20.40 -24.78
C MET A 329 28.68 20.02 -25.52
N TYR A 330 27.95 19.06 -24.96
CA TYR A 330 26.61 18.72 -25.41
C TYR A 330 25.70 18.40 -24.22
N GLN A 331 24.40 18.64 -24.38
CA GLN A 331 23.41 18.10 -23.45
C GLN A 331 23.02 16.70 -23.94
N PRO A 332 23.18 15.67 -23.11
CA PRO A 332 22.58 14.38 -23.44
C PRO A 332 21.06 14.57 -23.46
N GLN A 333 20.44 14.34 -24.62
CA GLN A 333 18.99 14.43 -24.75
C GLN A 333 18.36 13.19 -24.13
N GLY A 334 17.55 13.39 -23.08
CA GLY A 334 16.49 12.43 -22.77
C GLY A 334 15.47 12.50 -23.89
N ASN A 335 15.16 11.39 -24.54
CA ASN A 335 14.18 11.37 -25.64
C ASN A 335 12.78 11.75 -25.12
N GLY A 336 12.51 13.05 -25.10
CA GLY A 336 11.22 13.69 -24.85
C GLY A 336 10.80 14.43 -26.11
N VAL A 337 9.75 13.92 -26.74
CA VAL A 337 9.07 14.51 -27.91
C VAL A 337 8.45 15.87 -27.55
N LYS A 338 8.79 16.91 -28.31
CA LYS A 338 7.87 18.01 -28.67
C LYS A 338 8.16 18.44 -30.11
N GLN A 339 7.24 18.14 -31.00
CA GLN A 339 7.13 18.75 -32.32
C GLN A 339 6.48 20.13 -32.17
N GLU A 340 6.95 21.10 -32.97
CA GLU A 340 6.11 21.81 -33.93
C GLU A 340 6.99 22.27 -35.12
N PRO A 341 6.42 22.50 -36.31
CA PRO A 341 6.90 21.91 -37.54
C PRO A 341 7.71 22.90 -38.38
N GLN A 342 8.84 22.45 -38.92
CA GLN A 342 9.44 23.07 -40.09
C GLN A 342 9.75 22.00 -41.13
N THR A 343 8.98 22.08 -42.21
CA THR A 343 9.28 21.49 -43.53
C THR A 343 10.74 21.71 -43.90
N ILE A 344 11.54 20.65 -43.86
CA ILE A 344 12.74 20.52 -44.68
C ILE A 344 12.78 19.09 -45.20
N GLU A 345 12.72 18.99 -46.53
CA GLU A 345 12.97 17.78 -47.31
C GLU A 345 14.36 17.22 -47.01
N GLY A 346 14.44 15.91 -46.81
CA GLY A 346 15.64 15.10 -47.02
C GLY A 346 16.81 15.32 -46.04
N SER A 347 17.01 14.37 -45.11
CA SER A 347 18.34 13.76 -44.92
C SER A 347 18.30 12.60 -43.92
N ASP A 348 18.89 11.51 -44.38
CA ASP A 348 19.06 10.19 -43.78
C ASP A 348 19.52 10.14 -42.31
N PHE A 349 18.84 9.32 -41.50
CA PHE A 349 19.43 8.75 -40.29
C PHE A 349 20.48 7.69 -40.69
N LYS A 350 21.76 8.04 -40.61
CA LYS A 350 22.86 7.06 -40.71
C LYS A 350 22.92 6.20 -39.45
N VAL A 351 22.35 5.00 -39.56
CA VAL A 351 22.73 3.82 -38.77
C VAL A 351 24.06 3.33 -39.35
N MET A 352 25.16 3.42 -38.60
CA MET A 352 26.38 2.67 -38.93
C MET A 352 26.31 1.28 -38.29
N ASP A 353 25.62 0.37 -38.98
CA ASP A 353 25.88 -1.08 -38.96
C ASP A 353 26.41 -1.38 -40.37
N THR A 354 27.71 -1.62 -40.51
CA THR A 354 28.45 -1.62 -41.79
C THR A 354 28.29 -2.92 -42.59
N ASP A 355 27.09 -3.50 -42.60
CA ASP A 355 26.71 -4.57 -43.53
C ASP A 355 25.37 -4.23 -44.18
N PRO A 356 25.37 -3.72 -45.43
CA PRO A 356 24.16 -3.33 -46.13
C PRO A 356 23.24 -4.51 -46.50
N LEU A 357 23.70 -5.76 -46.31
CA LEU A 357 22.91 -6.97 -46.53
C LEU A 357 22.27 -7.54 -45.26
N LYS A 358 22.60 -6.99 -44.08
CA LYS A 358 22.07 -7.49 -42.81
C LYS A 358 20.57 -7.19 -42.68
N PRO A 359 19.73 -8.21 -42.42
CA PRO A 359 18.32 -7.99 -42.17
C PRO A 359 18.10 -7.11 -40.92
N ARG A 360 17.12 -6.22 -40.99
CA ARG A 360 16.85 -5.20 -39.97
C ARG A 360 15.36 -4.94 -39.79
N ILE A 361 15.01 -4.30 -38.67
CA ILE A 361 13.64 -3.84 -38.41
C ILE A 361 13.62 -2.33 -38.50
N GLU A 362 12.66 -1.80 -39.26
CA GLU A 362 12.45 -0.38 -39.43
C GLU A 362 11.10 0.02 -38.85
N SER A 363 11.10 1.03 -37.98
CA SER A 363 9.89 1.67 -37.47
C SER A 363 9.59 2.90 -38.31
N ARG A 364 8.40 2.93 -38.91
CA ARG A 364 7.91 4.00 -39.78
C ARG A 364 6.58 4.55 -39.23
N GLU A 365 6.11 5.67 -39.75
CA GLU A 365 4.83 6.28 -39.32
C GLU A 365 3.61 5.37 -39.57
N ASP A 366 3.70 4.48 -40.56
CA ASP A 366 2.64 3.58 -41.00
C ASP A 366 2.78 2.14 -40.46
N GLY A 367 3.92 1.79 -39.84
CA GLY A 367 4.09 0.48 -39.24
C GLY A 367 5.53 0.11 -38.91
N ILE A 368 5.68 -1.12 -38.41
CA ILE A 368 6.97 -1.74 -38.16
C ILE A 368 7.20 -2.84 -39.19
N TYR A 369 8.34 -2.79 -39.85
CA TYR A 369 8.67 -3.63 -41.01
C TYR A 369 9.95 -4.42 -40.76
N TRP A 370 9.95 -5.68 -41.20
CA TRP A 370 11.16 -6.48 -41.38
C TRP A 370 11.70 -6.26 -42.78
N VAL A 371 12.93 -5.76 -42.89
CA VAL A 371 13.61 -5.51 -44.16
C VAL A 371 14.76 -6.51 -44.31
N SER A 372 14.69 -7.33 -45.35
CA SER A 372 15.73 -8.29 -45.72
C SER A 372 16.35 -7.87 -47.05
N PRO A 373 17.51 -7.19 -47.04
CA PRO A 373 18.19 -6.81 -48.27
C PRO A 373 18.73 -8.05 -48.99
N ARG A 374 18.66 -8.07 -50.33
CA ARG A 374 19.25 -9.09 -51.20
C ARG A 374 19.97 -8.40 -52.36
N ALA A 375 21.18 -8.83 -52.68
CA ALA A 375 21.85 -8.38 -53.90
C ALA A 375 21.24 -9.07 -55.12
N ASP A 376 20.88 -8.29 -56.14
CA ASP A 376 20.45 -8.82 -57.43
C ASP A 376 21.63 -9.52 -58.13
N SER A 377 21.40 -10.76 -58.60
CA SER A 377 22.45 -11.60 -59.19
C SER A 377 22.96 -11.11 -60.55
N GLN A 378 22.26 -10.16 -61.20
CA GLN A 378 22.62 -9.63 -62.51
C GLN A 378 23.11 -8.17 -62.44
N SER A 379 22.51 -7.32 -61.60
CA SER A 379 22.86 -5.90 -61.52
C SER A 379 23.76 -5.53 -60.34
N GLY A 380 23.85 -6.36 -59.30
CA GLY A 380 24.56 -6.05 -58.05
C GLY A 380 23.85 -5.01 -57.16
N GLU A 381 22.66 -4.56 -57.55
CA GLU A 381 21.84 -3.63 -56.75
C GLU A 381 21.21 -4.34 -55.55
N ILE A 382 21.09 -3.62 -54.43
CA ILE A 382 20.49 -4.15 -53.20
C ILE A 382 18.97 -3.95 -53.25
N ILE A 383 18.23 -5.04 -53.37
CA ILE A 383 16.77 -5.08 -53.30
C ILE A 383 16.34 -5.30 -51.85
N ASN A 384 15.65 -4.33 -51.26
CA ASN A 384 15.08 -4.44 -49.92
C ASN A 384 13.73 -5.15 -49.95
N ASN A 385 13.69 -6.44 -49.57
CA ASN A 385 12.42 -7.15 -49.42
C ASN A 385 11.80 -6.80 -48.06
N GLU A 386 10.62 -6.18 -48.08
CA GLU A 386 9.95 -5.70 -46.89
C GLU A 386 8.77 -6.61 -46.50
N SER A 387 8.59 -6.81 -45.19
CA SER A 387 7.46 -7.56 -44.64
C SER A 387 6.91 -6.82 -43.43
N TRP A 388 5.63 -6.44 -43.50
CA TRP A 388 4.94 -5.76 -42.41
C TRP A 388 4.78 -6.68 -41.19
N LEU A 389 5.16 -6.18 -40.01
CA LEU A 389 5.09 -6.88 -38.73
C LEU A 389 3.87 -6.44 -37.90
N CYS A 390 3.72 -5.14 -37.67
CA CYS A 390 2.60 -4.58 -36.90
C CYS A 390 2.38 -3.09 -37.19
N SER A 391 1.26 -2.54 -36.69
CA SER A 391 1.01 -1.10 -36.66
C SER A 391 2.04 -0.39 -35.77
N PRO A 392 2.20 0.94 -35.89
CA PRO A 392 3.19 1.69 -35.12
C PRO A 392 3.05 1.46 -33.61
N LEU A 393 4.16 1.08 -32.97
CA LEU A 393 4.27 0.97 -31.52
C LEU A 393 5.72 1.24 -31.09
N SER A 394 5.89 1.67 -29.85
CA SER A 394 7.20 1.97 -29.26
C SER A 394 7.37 1.25 -27.92
N VAL A 395 8.57 0.73 -27.69
CA VAL A 395 8.99 0.20 -26.39
C VAL A 395 9.61 1.38 -25.62
N ILE A 396 8.88 1.92 -24.65
CA ILE A 396 9.27 3.14 -23.93
C ILE A 396 9.95 2.86 -22.60
N GLY A 397 9.97 1.61 -22.14
CA GLY A 397 10.62 1.26 -20.88
C GLY A 397 10.44 -0.20 -20.49
N THR A 398 11.04 -0.54 -19.35
CA THR A 398 10.85 -1.81 -18.66
C THR A 398 10.19 -1.55 -17.32
N GLY A 399 9.08 -2.23 -17.07
CA GLY A 399 8.30 -2.12 -15.85
C GLY A 399 8.63 -3.22 -14.87
N ARG A 400 8.51 -2.94 -13.58
CA ARG A 400 8.58 -3.95 -12.53
C ARG A 400 7.59 -3.67 -11.42
N ASP A 401 6.92 -4.71 -10.96
CA ASP A 401 6.23 -4.73 -9.66
C ASP A 401 7.01 -5.64 -8.68
N ASP A 402 6.42 -5.98 -7.52
CA ASP A 402 7.10 -6.78 -6.50
C ASP A 402 7.44 -8.22 -6.96
N LYS A 403 6.79 -8.71 -8.03
CA LYS A 403 6.86 -10.09 -8.48
C LYS A 403 7.32 -10.23 -9.94
N ASP A 404 6.68 -9.50 -10.83
CA ASP A 404 6.75 -9.67 -12.28
C ASP A 404 7.49 -8.51 -12.97
N GLN A 405 8.01 -8.81 -14.15
CA GLN A 405 8.64 -7.84 -15.04
C GLN A 405 7.76 -7.61 -16.26
N TYR A 406 7.77 -6.39 -16.78
CA TYR A 406 6.91 -5.93 -17.85
C TYR A 406 7.73 -5.20 -18.93
N LEU A 407 7.28 -5.27 -20.18
CA LEU A 407 7.61 -4.26 -21.18
C LEU A 407 6.56 -3.17 -21.14
N ILE A 408 7.00 -1.91 -21.11
CA ILE A 408 6.12 -0.76 -21.22
C ILE A 408 6.06 -0.35 -22.68
N LEU A 409 4.88 -0.51 -23.28
CA LEU A 409 4.64 -0.24 -24.68
C LEU A 409 3.71 0.96 -24.82
N ARG A 410 3.97 1.78 -25.84
CA ARG A 410 3.11 2.90 -26.21
C ARG A 410 2.77 2.85 -27.70
N TRP A 411 1.49 2.97 -28.02
CA TRP A 411 0.98 2.96 -29.39
C TRP A 411 -0.22 3.89 -29.54
N LEU A 412 -0.56 4.25 -30.77
CA LEU A 412 -1.79 4.97 -31.08
C LEU A 412 -2.83 3.99 -31.61
N SER A 413 -3.93 3.79 -30.88
CA SER A 413 -5.02 2.92 -31.33
C SER A 413 -5.72 3.56 -32.53
N PHE A 414 -6.14 2.74 -33.51
CA PHE A 414 -6.84 3.23 -34.69
C PHE A 414 -8.12 4.02 -34.30
N GLY A 415 -8.22 5.27 -34.76
CA GLY A 415 -9.33 6.18 -34.42
C GLY A 415 -9.19 6.92 -33.08
N SER A 416 -8.08 6.73 -32.34
CA SER A 416 -7.75 7.50 -31.15
C SER A 416 -6.76 8.61 -31.48
N GLU A 417 -6.93 9.79 -30.89
CA GLU A 417 -5.95 10.89 -30.93
C GLU A 417 -4.94 10.81 -29.78
N THR A 418 -5.27 10.05 -28.72
CA THR A 418 -4.41 9.89 -27.54
C THR A 418 -3.65 8.56 -27.58
N PRO A 419 -2.32 8.56 -27.35
CA PRO A 419 -1.53 7.35 -27.31
C PRO A 419 -1.85 6.53 -26.05
N THR A 420 -2.03 5.22 -26.24
CA THR A 420 -2.21 4.24 -25.17
C THR A 420 -0.86 3.79 -24.67
N THR A 421 -0.65 3.77 -23.34
CA THR A 421 0.52 3.17 -22.70
C THR A 421 0.08 1.97 -21.86
N ALA A 422 0.75 0.82 -22.01
CA ALA A 422 0.43 -0.38 -21.23
C ALA A 422 1.67 -1.17 -20.82
N ALA A 423 1.57 -1.83 -19.66
CA ALA A 423 2.52 -2.84 -19.21
C ALA A 423 2.08 -4.21 -19.71
N ILE A 424 2.92 -4.86 -20.51
CA ILE A 424 2.73 -6.23 -20.96
C ILE A 424 3.72 -7.12 -20.18
N PRO A 425 3.28 -8.16 -19.47
CA PRO A 425 4.20 -9.07 -18.77
C PRO A 425 5.24 -9.60 -19.73
N LEU A 426 6.51 -9.59 -19.31
CA LEU A 426 7.61 -10.07 -20.16
C LEU A 426 7.42 -11.54 -20.55
N ALA A 427 6.82 -12.33 -19.65
CA ALA A 427 6.45 -13.73 -19.88
C ALA A 427 5.40 -13.93 -20.99
N ASP A 428 4.63 -12.89 -21.31
CA ASP A 428 3.59 -12.94 -22.34
C ASP A 428 4.10 -12.48 -23.71
N ILE A 429 5.31 -11.92 -23.81
CA ILE A 429 5.86 -11.40 -25.06
C ILE A 429 6.21 -12.54 -26.00
N GLY A 430 5.57 -12.57 -27.17
CA GLY A 430 5.68 -13.69 -28.11
C GLY A 430 4.61 -14.76 -27.93
N GLU A 431 3.92 -14.76 -26.79
CA GLU A 431 2.90 -15.74 -26.43
C GLU A 431 1.49 -15.33 -26.85
N ARG A 432 0.57 -16.31 -26.84
CA ARG A 432 -0.83 -16.10 -27.25
C ARG A 432 -1.50 -14.98 -26.45
N GLU A 433 -1.26 -14.89 -25.14
CA GLU A 433 -1.86 -13.88 -24.26
C GLU A 433 -1.30 -12.47 -24.53
N GLY A 434 0.00 -12.33 -24.78
CA GLY A 434 0.58 -11.03 -25.16
C GLY A 434 0.03 -10.51 -26.48
N TRP A 435 -0.05 -11.38 -27.50
CA TRP A 435 -0.67 -11.00 -28.78
C TRP A 435 -2.15 -10.66 -28.66
N ARG A 436 -2.87 -11.35 -27.77
CA ARG A 436 -4.28 -11.05 -27.48
C ARG A 436 -4.42 -9.66 -26.87
N THR A 437 -3.56 -9.33 -25.90
CA THR A 437 -3.57 -8.03 -25.22
C THR A 437 -3.27 -6.87 -26.17
N LEU A 438 -2.23 -7.00 -27.01
CA LEU A 438 -1.89 -5.99 -28.02
C LEU A 438 -3.03 -5.74 -29.01
N LYS A 439 -3.63 -6.81 -29.55
CA LYS A 439 -4.76 -6.69 -30.48
C LYS A 439 -6.01 -6.11 -29.82
N ALA A 440 -6.30 -6.49 -28.57
CA ALA A 440 -7.40 -5.90 -27.82
C ALA A 440 -7.19 -4.40 -27.57
N GLY A 441 -5.93 -3.96 -27.44
CA GLY A 441 -5.54 -2.56 -27.36
C GLY A 441 -5.56 -1.80 -28.69
N GLY A 442 -5.92 -2.45 -29.80
CA GLY A 442 -5.98 -1.83 -31.13
C GLY A 442 -4.68 -1.88 -31.93
N VAL A 443 -3.70 -2.69 -31.52
CA VAL A 443 -2.48 -2.93 -32.30
C VAL A 443 -2.73 -4.03 -33.33
N ASN A 444 -2.59 -3.70 -34.62
CA ASN A 444 -2.66 -4.69 -35.68
C ASN A 444 -1.32 -5.44 -35.76
N VAL A 445 -1.36 -6.77 -35.78
CA VAL A 445 -0.16 -7.62 -35.84
C VAL A 445 -0.30 -8.64 -36.96
N THR A 446 0.79 -8.90 -37.68
CA THR A 446 0.89 -9.88 -38.78
C THR A 446 0.32 -11.25 -38.38
N THR A 447 -0.22 -12.00 -39.35
CA THR A 447 -0.78 -13.35 -39.12
C THR A 447 0.25 -14.46 -39.27
N LYS A 448 1.39 -14.19 -39.90
CA LYS A 448 2.46 -15.16 -40.16
C LYS A 448 3.24 -15.44 -38.86
N SER A 449 3.33 -16.70 -38.46
CA SER A 449 4.00 -17.12 -37.21
C SER A 449 5.48 -16.76 -37.19
N SER A 450 6.20 -16.94 -38.30
CA SER A 450 7.62 -16.59 -38.40
C SER A 450 7.89 -15.09 -38.19
N LEU A 451 7.05 -14.22 -38.75
CA LEU A 451 7.17 -12.77 -38.57
C LEU A 451 6.80 -12.32 -37.16
N ARG A 452 5.86 -13.00 -36.48
CA ARG A 452 5.56 -12.73 -35.06
C ARG A 452 6.73 -13.06 -34.15
N ALA A 453 7.47 -14.15 -34.42
CA ALA A 453 8.66 -14.48 -33.65
C ALA A 453 9.72 -13.37 -33.76
N ILE A 454 9.95 -12.86 -34.98
CA ILE A 454 10.84 -11.72 -35.23
C ILE A 454 10.39 -10.47 -34.46
N LEU A 455 9.08 -10.17 -34.48
CA LEU A 455 8.53 -9.03 -33.72
C LEU A 455 8.71 -9.21 -32.20
N ALA A 456 8.53 -10.43 -31.67
CA ALA A 456 8.72 -10.71 -30.25
C ALA A 456 10.18 -10.53 -29.82
N ASP A 457 11.14 -11.02 -30.62
CA ASP A 457 12.56 -10.83 -30.38
C ASP A 457 12.93 -9.35 -30.40
N TRP A 458 12.35 -8.60 -31.35
CA TRP A 458 12.54 -7.15 -31.42
C TRP A 458 11.99 -6.45 -30.20
N LEU A 459 10.74 -6.69 -29.80
CA LEU A 459 10.11 -6.08 -28.62
C LEU A 459 10.95 -6.27 -27.35
N GLN A 460 11.55 -7.46 -27.17
CA GLN A 460 12.38 -7.75 -26.00
C GLN A 460 13.74 -7.02 -26.03
N ARG A 461 14.30 -6.78 -27.22
CA ARG A 461 15.65 -6.24 -27.41
C ARG A 461 15.67 -4.72 -27.67
N SER A 462 14.60 -4.18 -28.24
CA SER A 462 14.46 -2.78 -28.62
C SER A 462 13.93 -1.91 -27.47
N GLY A 463 13.93 -0.60 -27.68
CA GLY A 463 13.33 0.37 -26.77
C GLY A 463 14.24 0.95 -25.70
N SER A 464 13.70 1.96 -25.02
CA SER A 464 14.31 2.54 -23.82
C SER A 464 14.34 1.50 -22.69
N ARG A 465 15.40 1.55 -21.88
CA ARG A 465 15.53 0.75 -20.64
C ARG A 465 15.27 1.60 -19.40
N GLU A 466 14.52 2.69 -19.56
CA GLU A 466 13.97 3.43 -18.44
C GLU A 466 13.15 2.48 -17.55
N LEU A 467 13.39 2.56 -16.25
CA LEU A 467 12.73 1.71 -15.27
C LEU A 467 11.41 2.36 -14.86
N TRP A 468 10.32 1.65 -15.10
CA TRP A 468 8.98 2.03 -14.69
C TRP A 468 8.55 1.20 -13.48
N ARG A 469 7.78 1.81 -12.58
CA ARG A 469 7.06 1.10 -11.52
C ARG A 469 5.65 0.78 -11.99
N VAL A 470 5.25 -0.48 -11.90
CA VAL A 470 3.88 -0.89 -12.22
C VAL A 470 3.09 -1.03 -10.93
N ALA A 471 2.03 -0.23 -10.79
CA ALA A 471 1.17 -0.23 -9.62
C ALA A 471 -0.20 -0.85 -9.96
N HIS A 472 -0.71 -1.69 -9.04
CA HIS A 472 -2.00 -2.38 -9.21
C HIS A 472 -3.09 -1.87 -8.26
N ALA A 473 -2.72 -0.99 -7.33
CA ALA A 473 -3.62 -0.38 -6.34
C ALA A 473 -3.62 1.15 -6.49
N THR A 474 -4.71 1.77 -6.07
CA THR A 474 -4.85 3.23 -5.98
C THR A 474 -4.27 3.75 -4.66
N GLY A 475 -4.28 5.07 -4.45
CA GLY A 475 -3.75 5.71 -3.25
C GLY A 475 -2.26 5.99 -3.35
N TRP A 476 -1.58 6.11 -2.20
CA TRP A 476 -0.14 6.40 -2.19
C TRP A 476 0.67 5.18 -2.61
N GLN A 477 1.24 5.23 -3.82
CA GLN A 477 2.01 4.16 -4.43
C GLN A 477 3.26 4.72 -5.08
N CYS A 478 4.39 4.03 -4.90
CA CYS A 478 5.63 4.32 -5.61
C CYS A 478 6.10 5.80 -5.51
N GLY A 479 5.77 6.51 -4.41
CA GLY A 479 6.13 7.91 -4.20
C GLY A 479 5.18 8.94 -4.84
N ALA A 480 4.04 8.50 -5.38
CA ALA A 480 2.99 9.37 -5.91
C ALA A 480 1.60 8.90 -5.42
N TYR A 481 0.58 9.71 -5.64
CA TYR A 481 -0.81 9.30 -5.42
C TYR A 481 -1.44 8.86 -6.73
N ILE A 482 -2.05 7.67 -6.76
CA ILE A 482 -2.78 7.14 -7.91
C ILE A 482 -4.28 7.26 -7.64
N MET A 483 -4.95 8.08 -8.44
CA MET A 483 -6.40 8.27 -8.43
C MET A 483 -7.13 7.02 -8.98
N SER A 484 -8.41 6.87 -8.68
CA SER A 484 -9.21 5.72 -9.15
C SER A 484 -9.47 5.72 -10.66
N ASP A 485 -9.29 6.83 -11.36
CA ASP A 485 -9.26 6.93 -12.82
C ASP A 485 -7.87 6.63 -13.42
N GLY A 486 -6.86 6.40 -12.58
CA GLY A 486 -5.49 6.13 -12.98
C GLY A 486 -4.62 7.38 -13.13
N GLU A 487 -5.14 8.57 -12.87
CA GLU A 487 -4.32 9.79 -12.83
C GLU A 487 -3.27 9.70 -11.72
N ILE A 488 -2.05 10.10 -12.04
CA ILE A 488 -0.90 10.03 -11.13
C ILE A 488 -0.54 11.46 -10.71
N ILE A 489 -0.69 11.75 -9.42
CA ILE A 489 -0.45 13.06 -8.83
C ILE A 489 0.80 13.00 -7.94
N GLY A 490 1.75 13.89 -8.21
CA GLY A 490 3.05 13.95 -7.54
C GLY A 490 4.21 13.66 -8.50
N THR A 491 5.43 13.65 -7.98
CA THR A 491 6.66 13.45 -8.75
C THR A 491 7.41 12.22 -8.24
N PRO A 492 7.03 11.00 -8.67
CA PRO A 492 7.71 9.79 -8.24
C PRO A 492 9.13 9.73 -8.82
N GLU A 493 10.07 9.12 -8.10
CA GLU A 493 11.48 8.99 -8.55
C GLU A 493 11.62 8.24 -9.88
N ASN A 494 10.72 7.29 -10.13
CA ASN A 494 10.63 6.55 -11.39
C ASN A 494 9.21 6.73 -11.96
N PRO A 495 9.03 6.77 -13.28
CA PRO A 495 7.71 6.81 -13.88
C PRO A 495 6.84 5.66 -13.38
N VAL A 496 5.60 5.97 -13.03
CA VAL A 496 4.64 4.98 -12.53
C VAL A 496 3.60 4.73 -13.62
N LEU A 497 3.23 3.47 -13.83
CA LEU A 497 2.10 3.09 -14.65
C LEU A 497 1.09 2.35 -13.78
N PHE A 498 -0.15 2.83 -13.77
CA PHE A 498 -1.24 2.13 -13.13
C PHE A 498 -1.80 1.05 -14.08
N SER A 499 -1.83 -0.20 -13.62
CA SER A 499 -2.37 -1.36 -14.35
C SER A 499 -3.65 -1.92 -13.73
N GLY A 500 -4.19 -1.25 -12.71
CA GLY A 500 -5.47 -1.62 -12.10
C GLY A 500 -6.66 -1.27 -12.99
N ARG A 501 -7.73 -2.06 -12.90
CA ARG A 501 -9.04 -1.73 -13.48
C ARG A 501 -9.97 -1.28 -12.36
N SER A 502 -10.62 -0.14 -12.54
CA SER A 502 -11.58 0.42 -11.58
C SER A 502 -12.88 0.80 -12.30
N SER A 503 -13.99 0.21 -11.87
CA SER A 503 -15.35 0.62 -12.25
C SER A 503 -15.62 2.08 -11.87
N ALA A 504 -15.02 2.54 -10.76
CA ALA A 504 -15.20 3.88 -10.23
C ALA A 504 -14.59 4.98 -11.13
N ALA A 505 -13.68 4.65 -12.06
CA ALA A 505 -12.99 5.61 -12.93
C ALA A 505 -13.94 6.57 -13.66
N ALA A 506 -15.12 6.09 -14.09
CA ALA A 506 -16.10 6.90 -14.81
C ALA A 506 -16.66 8.08 -13.99
N GLY A 507 -16.64 7.98 -12.64
CA GLY A 507 -17.14 9.03 -11.77
C GLY A 507 -16.15 10.16 -11.48
N TYR A 508 -14.85 9.95 -11.68
CA TYR A 508 -13.77 10.89 -11.34
C TYR A 508 -13.58 12.01 -12.39
N THR A 509 -14.68 12.53 -12.93
CA THR A 509 -14.69 13.66 -13.88
C THR A 509 -14.36 14.98 -13.20
N VAL A 510 -13.97 15.99 -14.00
CA VAL A 510 -13.68 17.34 -13.51
C VAL A 510 -14.62 18.35 -14.18
N SER A 511 -15.23 19.22 -13.36
CA SER A 511 -15.98 20.38 -13.83
C SER A 511 -15.63 21.60 -12.95
N GLY A 512 -15.33 22.73 -13.57
CA GLY A 512 -14.86 23.93 -12.87
C GLY A 512 -13.41 23.85 -12.40
N SER A 513 -13.09 24.56 -11.32
CA SER A 513 -11.76 24.65 -10.71
C SER A 513 -11.86 24.48 -9.20
N ALA A 514 -10.74 24.26 -8.50
CA ALA A 514 -10.74 24.20 -7.04
C ALA A 514 -11.23 25.52 -6.42
N LYS A 515 -10.89 26.66 -7.03
CA LYS A 515 -11.41 27.96 -6.62
C LYS A 515 -12.93 28.05 -6.80
N SER A 516 -13.48 27.62 -7.94
CA SER A 516 -14.94 27.65 -8.11
C SER A 516 -15.64 26.67 -7.16
N TRP A 517 -15.03 25.52 -6.86
CA TRP A 517 -15.54 24.59 -5.85
C TRP A 517 -15.57 25.23 -4.45
N ARG A 518 -14.50 25.95 -4.06
CA ARG A 518 -14.46 26.71 -2.81
C ARG A 518 -15.59 27.74 -2.74
N ASP A 519 -15.72 28.55 -3.78
CA ASP A 519 -16.64 29.70 -3.79
C ASP A 519 -18.12 29.29 -3.85
N ASN A 520 -18.42 28.07 -4.34
CA ASN A 520 -19.80 27.60 -4.54
C ASN A 520 -20.20 26.41 -3.66
N VAL A 521 -19.32 25.43 -3.44
CA VAL A 521 -19.64 24.24 -2.63
C VAL A 521 -19.18 24.43 -1.18
N ALA A 522 -17.88 24.72 -0.97
CA ALA A 522 -17.34 24.89 0.38
C ALA A 522 -18.00 26.06 1.12
N ARG A 523 -18.26 27.16 0.41
CA ARG A 523 -18.99 28.32 0.95
C ARG A 523 -20.37 27.93 1.49
N LEU A 524 -21.15 27.16 0.74
CA LEU A 524 -22.51 26.76 1.14
C LEU A 524 -22.51 25.69 2.26
N ALA A 525 -21.44 24.90 2.39
CA ALA A 525 -21.28 23.95 3.48
C ALA A 525 -20.76 24.60 4.78
N PHE A 526 -20.13 25.78 4.70
CA PHE A 526 -19.49 26.44 5.84
C PHE A 526 -20.45 26.70 7.00
N GLY A 527 -20.07 26.30 8.21
CA GLY A 527 -20.89 26.42 9.42
C GLY A 527 -22.09 25.48 9.51
N ASN A 528 -22.29 24.57 8.54
CA ASN A 528 -23.19 23.42 8.69
C ASN A 528 -22.37 22.19 9.09
N TYR A 529 -22.28 21.91 10.40
CA TYR A 529 -21.26 21.02 10.95
C TYR A 529 -21.27 19.59 10.40
N SER A 530 -22.44 18.97 10.15
CA SER A 530 -22.47 17.64 9.51
C SER A 530 -21.91 17.66 8.08
N MET A 531 -22.15 18.72 7.31
CA MET A 531 -21.58 18.89 5.96
C MET A 531 -20.06 19.11 6.04
N MET A 532 -19.60 19.95 6.97
CA MET A 532 -18.18 20.16 7.21
C MET A 532 -17.47 18.88 7.62
N THR A 533 -18.08 18.07 8.49
CA THR A 533 -17.54 16.76 8.89
C THR A 533 -17.50 15.78 7.73
N GLY A 534 -18.50 15.80 6.83
CA GLY A 534 -18.46 15.03 5.58
C GLY A 534 -17.28 15.43 4.68
N ILE A 535 -17.07 16.73 4.49
CA ILE A 535 -15.88 17.25 3.76
C ILE A 535 -14.58 16.87 4.48
N GLY A 536 -14.54 16.93 5.81
CA GLY A 536 -13.41 16.48 6.61
C GLY A 536 -13.08 15.00 6.39
N ALA A 537 -14.09 14.15 6.26
CA ALA A 537 -13.90 12.73 5.94
C ALA A 537 -13.36 12.51 4.53
N ALA A 538 -13.84 13.28 3.55
CA ALA A 538 -13.28 13.29 2.21
C ALA A 538 -11.79 13.67 2.23
N LEU A 539 -11.45 14.80 2.85
CA LEU A 539 -10.06 15.29 2.95
C LEU A 539 -9.15 14.34 3.75
N ALA A 540 -9.69 13.65 4.77
CA ALA A 540 -8.98 12.68 5.58
C ALA A 540 -8.59 11.41 4.80
N ALA A 541 -9.30 11.08 3.72
CA ALA A 541 -9.09 9.84 2.97
C ALA A 541 -7.65 9.68 2.41
N PRO A 542 -7.09 10.65 1.68
CA PRO A 542 -5.67 10.59 1.29
C PRO A 542 -4.73 10.82 2.48
N LEU A 543 -5.18 11.45 3.56
CA LEU A 543 -4.33 11.76 4.72
C LEU A 543 -3.99 10.51 5.54
N ILE A 544 -4.94 9.59 5.74
CA ILE A 544 -4.69 8.33 6.47
C ILE A 544 -3.56 7.52 5.81
N GLY A 545 -3.50 7.60 4.48
CA GLY A 545 -2.36 7.38 3.59
C GLY A 545 -0.99 7.58 4.22
N LEU A 546 -0.70 8.86 4.43
CA LEU A 546 0.60 9.40 4.83
C LEU A 546 0.93 9.12 6.29
N VAL A 547 -0.08 9.08 7.16
CA VAL A 547 0.14 8.89 8.61
C VAL A 547 0.16 7.44 9.05
N GLY A 548 -0.17 6.49 8.16
CA GLY A 548 -0.20 5.07 8.53
C GLY A 548 -1.40 4.69 9.41
N ALA A 549 -2.46 5.51 9.44
CA ALA A 549 -3.66 5.23 10.24
C ALA A 549 -4.49 4.11 9.61
N ASP A 550 -5.40 3.49 10.37
CA ASP A 550 -6.38 2.52 9.85
C ASP A 550 -7.53 3.21 9.09
N GLY A 551 -8.15 2.48 8.17
CA GLY A 551 -9.40 2.92 7.55
C GLY A 551 -10.56 2.96 8.54
N PHE A 552 -11.49 3.89 8.33
CA PHE A 552 -12.69 4.04 9.16
C PHE A 552 -13.85 4.61 8.34
N GLY A 553 -15.06 4.56 8.88
CA GLY A 553 -16.22 5.15 8.24
C GLY A 553 -16.95 6.12 9.16
N ILE A 554 -17.72 7.02 8.55
CA ILE A 554 -18.73 7.83 9.21
C ILE A 554 -20.09 7.41 8.65
N HIS A 555 -21.03 7.06 9.51
CA HIS A 555 -22.40 6.77 9.14
C HIS A 555 -23.31 7.89 9.66
N PHE A 556 -23.85 8.69 8.74
CA PHE A 556 -24.83 9.72 9.05
C PHE A 556 -26.24 9.14 9.02
N TYR A 557 -26.93 9.19 10.15
CA TYR A 557 -28.31 8.74 10.25
C TYR A 557 -29.23 9.84 10.78
N GLU A 558 -30.45 9.85 10.25
CA GLU A 558 -31.57 10.72 10.64
C GLU A 558 -32.79 10.30 9.80
N GLN A 559 -34.00 10.74 10.16
CA GLN A 559 -35.19 10.59 9.33
C GLN A 559 -35.00 11.08 7.89
N SER A 560 -35.85 10.58 7.00
CA SER A 560 -35.88 10.98 5.59
C SER A 560 -35.93 12.51 5.42
N SER A 561 -35.32 13.01 4.34
CA SER A 561 -35.26 14.44 4.00
C SER A 561 -34.43 15.36 4.91
N ALA A 562 -33.57 14.81 5.77
CA ALA A 562 -32.68 15.62 6.62
C ALA A 562 -31.41 16.17 5.94
N GLY A 563 -31.12 15.77 4.70
CA GLY A 563 -29.91 16.19 3.96
C GLY A 563 -28.72 15.23 4.04
N LYS A 564 -28.97 13.94 4.34
CA LYS A 564 -27.95 12.87 4.41
C LYS A 564 -27.20 12.69 3.09
N THR A 565 -27.93 12.38 2.02
CA THR A 565 -27.36 12.19 0.68
C THR A 565 -26.70 13.48 0.17
N THR A 566 -27.27 14.65 0.46
CA THR A 566 -26.65 15.95 0.13
C THR A 566 -25.29 16.10 0.80
N THR A 567 -25.18 15.76 2.09
CA THR A 567 -23.92 15.80 2.84
C THR A 567 -22.87 14.86 2.24
N ALA A 568 -23.25 13.63 1.90
CA ALA A 568 -22.35 12.68 1.25
C ALA A 568 -21.94 13.17 -0.16
N ASN A 569 -22.85 13.74 -0.95
CA ASN A 569 -22.56 14.24 -2.28
C ASN A 569 -21.60 15.44 -2.27
N VAL A 570 -21.81 16.37 -1.33
CA VAL A 570 -20.91 17.51 -1.13
C VAL A 570 -19.48 17.03 -0.84
N ALA A 571 -19.32 16.01 0.00
CA ALA A 571 -18.03 15.39 0.26
C ALA A 571 -17.43 14.70 -0.99
N SER A 572 -18.22 13.89 -1.71
CA SER A 572 -17.80 13.20 -2.93
C SER A 572 -17.40 14.15 -4.07
N SER A 573 -17.99 15.34 -4.11
CA SER A 573 -17.73 16.34 -5.15
C SER A 573 -16.29 16.84 -5.18
N LEU A 574 -15.52 16.68 -4.09
CA LEU A 574 -14.08 16.92 -4.10
C LEU A 574 -13.38 16.12 -5.20
N TYR A 575 -13.79 14.87 -5.43
CA TYR A 575 -13.06 13.91 -6.26
C TYR A 575 -13.66 13.69 -7.65
N GLY A 576 -14.97 13.89 -7.82
CA GLY A 576 -15.63 13.73 -9.10
C GLY A 576 -17.14 13.96 -9.02
N ASN A 577 -17.87 13.51 -10.04
CA ASN A 577 -19.32 13.66 -10.11
C ASN A 577 -20.00 12.80 -9.02
N PRO A 578 -20.68 13.39 -8.03
CA PRO A 578 -21.26 12.65 -6.92
C PRO A 578 -22.30 11.59 -7.32
N ASP A 579 -23.05 11.83 -8.40
CA ASP A 579 -24.09 10.90 -8.86
C ASP A 579 -23.49 9.62 -9.47
N LEU A 580 -22.32 9.72 -10.09
CA LEU A 580 -21.59 8.59 -10.66
C LEU A 580 -20.69 7.89 -9.63
N LEU A 581 -20.23 8.62 -8.62
CA LEU A 581 -19.39 8.06 -7.54
C LEU A 581 -20.20 7.33 -6.46
N ARG A 582 -21.52 7.58 -6.38
CA ARG A 582 -22.39 7.00 -5.36
C ARG A 582 -22.45 5.48 -5.48
N LEU A 583 -22.03 4.80 -4.42
CA LEU A 583 -22.20 3.35 -4.26
C LEU A 583 -23.38 3.07 -3.34
N THR A 584 -23.89 1.84 -3.38
CA THR A 584 -24.95 1.36 -2.49
C THR A 584 -24.46 0.21 -1.64
N TRP A 585 -25.11 0.00 -0.49
CA TRP A 585 -24.90 -1.22 0.31
C TRP A 585 -25.48 -2.48 -0.33
N TYR A 586 -26.28 -2.32 -1.39
CA TYR A 586 -26.85 -3.39 -2.17
C TYR A 586 -25.78 -4.01 -3.09
N GLY A 587 -25.00 -4.92 -2.51
CA GLY A 587 -23.95 -5.63 -3.22
C GLY A 587 -23.43 -6.85 -2.45
N THR A 588 -22.63 -7.67 -3.13
CA THR A 588 -21.92 -8.77 -2.44
C THR A 588 -20.74 -8.20 -1.65
N ALA A 589 -20.38 -8.83 -0.53
CA ALA A 589 -19.18 -8.45 0.23
C ALA A 589 -17.90 -8.45 -0.62
N LEU A 590 -17.85 -9.27 -1.68
CA LEU A 590 -16.74 -9.27 -2.65
C LEU A 590 -16.76 -8.04 -3.56
N GLY A 591 -17.94 -7.62 -4.02
CA GLY A 591 -18.11 -6.40 -4.80
C GLY A 591 -17.65 -5.18 -4.03
N LEU A 592 -18.13 -5.00 -2.79
CA LEU A 592 -17.72 -3.91 -1.92
C LEU A 592 -16.22 -3.94 -1.57
N ALA A 593 -15.64 -5.12 -1.37
CA ALA A 593 -14.19 -5.25 -1.18
C ALA A 593 -13.37 -4.83 -2.41
N ASN A 594 -13.86 -5.11 -3.62
CA ASN A 594 -13.20 -4.67 -4.84
C ASN A 594 -13.29 -3.14 -5.02
N GLU A 595 -14.45 -2.55 -4.73
CA GLU A 595 -14.59 -1.09 -4.72
C GLU A 595 -13.69 -0.46 -3.65
N ALA A 596 -13.64 -1.01 -2.44
CA ALA A 596 -12.76 -0.52 -1.39
C ALA A 596 -11.27 -0.56 -1.79
N ALA A 597 -10.85 -1.59 -2.53
CA ALA A 597 -9.51 -1.66 -3.11
C ALA A 597 -9.26 -0.63 -4.22
N ALA A 598 -10.30 -0.26 -4.98
CA ALA A 598 -10.23 0.82 -5.95
C ALA A 598 -10.23 2.22 -5.31
N HIS A 599 -10.69 2.31 -4.05
CA HIS A 599 -10.68 3.51 -3.21
C HIS A 599 -9.61 3.44 -2.11
N ASN A 600 -8.48 2.78 -2.37
CA ASN A 600 -7.37 2.75 -1.41
C ASN A 600 -6.77 4.17 -1.24
N ASP A 601 -6.61 4.59 0.01
CA ASP A 601 -6.38 5.97 0.47
C ASP A 601 -7.36 7.00 -0.15
N GLY A 602 -8.52 6.56 -0.63
CA GLY A 602 -9.55 7.39 -1.25
C GLY A 602 -10.88 7.34 -0.48
N LEU A 603 -11.78 8.28 -0.79
CA LEU A 603 -13.11 8.35 -0.20
C LEU A 603 -14.04 7.32 -0.85
N MET A 604 -14.79 6.57 -0.05
CA MET A 604 -15.81 5.62 -0.51
C MET A 604 -17.22 6.04 -0.05
N PRO A 605 -18.07 6.64 -0.92
CA PRO A 605 -19.42 7.04 -0.57
C PRO A 605 -20.43 5.90 -0.73
N LEU A 606 -21.12 5.52 0.34
CA LEU A 606 -22.08 4.43 0.44
C LEU A 606 -23.46 4.94 0.86
N ASP A 607 -24.34 5.16 -0.10
CA ASP A 607 -25.66 5.70 0.18
C ASP A 607 -26.64 4.59 0.61
N GLU A 608 -27.50 4.95 1.56
CA GLU A 608 -28.74 4.27 1.95
C GLU A 608 -28.59 2.80 2.37
N VAL A 609 -28.24 2.56 3.64
CA VAL A 609 -28.19 1.22 4.25
C VAL A 609 -29.55 0.47 4.17
N GLY A 610 -30.68 1.20 4.16
CA GLY A 610 -32.02 0.61 4.21
C GLY A 610 -32.59 0.07 2.89
N GLN A 611 -31.97 0.37 1.74
CA GLN A 611 -32.52 -0.04 0.44
C GLN A 611 -32.16 -1.48 0.06
N GLY A 612 -33.03 -2.43 0.44
CA GLY A 612 -33.04 -3.80 -0.09
C GLY A 612 -31.82 -4.66 0.29
N ALA A 613 -30.93 -4.15 1.14
CA ALA A 613 -29.78 -4.88 1.63
C ALA A 613 -30.18 -5.71 2.87
N ASP A 614 -29.87 -7.00 2.83
CA ASP A 614 -30.02 -7.89 3.98
C ASP A 614 -29.10 -7.43 5.14
N PRO A 615 -29.61 -7.22 6.37
CA PRO A 615 -28.82 -6.72 7.50
C PRO A 615 -27.57 -7.56 7.81
N VAL A 616 -27.62 -8.87 7.53
CA VAL A 616 -26.47 -9.76 7.69
C VAL A 616 -25.39 -9.45 6.66
N SER A 617 -25.78 -9.29 5.39
CA SER A 617 -24.88 -8.89 4.32
C SER A 617 -24.23 -7.53 4.59
N VAL A 618 -24.98 -6.55 5.08
CA VAL A 618 -24.46 -5.23 5.45
C VAL A 618 -23.45 -5.35 6.58
N SER A 619 -23.77 -6.09 7.65
CA SER A 619 -22.85 -6.31 8.77
C SER A 619 -21.54 -6.98 8.33
N GLN A 620 -21.62 -8.03 7.49
CA GLN A 620 -20.44 -8.71 6.96
C GLN A 620 -19.61 -7.80 6.04
N SER A 621 -20.27 -6.98 5.23
CA SER A 621 -19.62 -6.06 4.30
C SER A 621 -18.94 -4.92 5.03
N ALA A 622 -19.59 -4.32 6.03
CA ALA A 622 -19.00 -3.31 6.91
C ALA A 622 -17.77 -3.88 7.63
N TYR A 623 -17.87 -5.11 8.14
CA TYR A 623 -16.73 -5.78 8.77
C TYR A 623 -15.56 -5.98 7.81
N ALA A 624 -15.81 -6.46 6.58
CA ALA A 624 -14.75 -6.63 5.59
C ALA A 624 -14.12 -5.28 5.20
N LEU A 625 -14.95 -4.28 4.93
CA LEU A 625 -14.56 -2.93 4.50
C LEU A 625 -13.59 -2.30 5.47
N PHE A 626 -13.93 -2.24 6.77
CA PHE A 626 -13.11 -1.56 7.78
C PHE A 626 -12.01 -2.43 8.39
N ASN A 627 -11.91 -3.70 8.00
CA ASN A 627 -10.71 -4.52 8.26
C ASN A 627 -9.61 -4.30 7.23
N GLY A 628 -9.92 -3.72 6.08
CA GLY A 628 -8.91 -3.40 5.07
C GLY A 628 -8.34 -4.61 4.34
N VAL A 629 -9.01 -5.77 4.40
CA VAL A 629 -8.48 -7.03 3.86
C VAL A 629 -9.58 -7.82 3.15
N GLY A 630 -9.30 -8.22 1.91
CA GLY A 630 -10.17 -9.09 1.11
C GLY A 630 -10.21 -10.52 1.63
N LYS A 631 -11.18 -11.33 1.16
CA LYS A 631 -11.17 -12.77 1.45
C LYS A 631 -10.06 -13.45 0.65
N LEU A 632 -9.34 -14.40 1.27
CA LEU A 632 -8.43 -15.30 0.55
C LEU A 632 -9.22 -16.10 -0.48
N GLN A 633 -8.74 -16.11 -1.73
CA GLN A 633 -9.31 -16.87 -2.83
C GLN A 633 -8.25 -17.78 -3.43
N GLY A 634 -8.64 -18.97 -3.86
CA GLY A 634 -7.76 -19.86 -4.63
C GLY A 634 -7.40 -19.24 -5.98
N ALA A 635 -6.15 -19.42 -6.42
CA ALA A 635 -5.73 -19.09 -7.78
C ALA A 635 -6.11 -20.23 -8.74
N LYS A 636 -6.35 -19.89 -10.03
CA LYS A 636 -6.73 -20.88 -11.06
C LYS A 636 -5.66 -21.95 -11.28
N ASP A 637 -4.39 -21.58 -11.07
CA ASP A 637 -3.22 -22.44 -11.34
C ASP A 637 -2.67 -23.10 -10.07
N GLY A 638 -3.43 -23.05 -8.96
CA GLY A 638 -3.02 -23.55 -7.64
C GLY A 638 -2.43 -22.46 -6.73
N GLY A 639 -2.52 -22.68 -5.41
CA GLY A 639 -2.18 -21.67 -4.40
C GLY A 639 -3.29 -20.63 -4.17
N ASN A 640 -2.97 -19.53 -3.49
CA ASN A 640 -3.92 -18.46 -3.21
C ASN A 640 -3.61 -17.24 -4.08
N ARG A 641 -4.65 -16.55 -4.54
CA ARG A 641 -4.53 -15.21 -5.14
C ARG A 641 -3.96 -14.24 -4.12
N ASP A 642 -3.25 -13.22 -4.63
CA ASP A 642 -2.77 -12.14 -3.79
C ASP A 642 -3.91 -11.48 -3.02
N LEU A 643 -3.70 -11.34 -1.72
CA LEU A 643 -4.69 -10.81 -0.80
C LEU A 643 -4.78 -9.30 -1.00
N LYS A 644 -5.88 -8.84 -1.61
CA LYS A 644 -6.16 -7.40 -1.73
C LYS A 644 -6.23 -6.78 -0.34
N ARG A 645 -5.43 -5.74 -0.14
CA ARG A 645 -5.46 -4.90 1.05
C ARG A 645 -5.86 -3.51 0.63
N TRP A 646 -6.58 -2.83 1.51
CA TRP A 646 -6.96 -1.45 1.30
C TRP A 646 -7.07 -0.74 2.63
N ARG A 647 -7.05 0.57 2.53
CA ARG A 647 -7.40 1.49 3.59
C ARG A 647 -8.24 2.58 2.95
N THR A 648 -9.41 2.86 3.48
CA THR A 648 -10.32 3.87 2.91
C THR A 648 -11.06 4.58 4.02
N VAL A 649 -11.49 5.82 3.74
CA VAL A 649 -12.49 6.50 4.55
C VAL A 649 -13.84 6.35 3.85
N ALA A 650 -14.82 5.78 4.53
CA ALA A 650 -16.16 5.64 3.98
C ALA A 650 -17.12 6.68 4.56
N ILE A 651 -18.00 7.24 3.73
CA ILE A 651 -19.18 7.97 4.20
C ILE A 651 -20.39 7.12 3.89
N SER A 652 -21.17 6.80 4.91
CA SER A 652 -22.41 6.06 4.78
C SER A 652 -23.60 6.90 5.24
N THR A 653 -24.77 6.66 4.65
CA THR A 653 -26.04 7.27 5.06
C THR A 653 -27.10 6.21 5.35
N GLY A 654 -28.06 6.53 6.22
CA GLY A 654 -29.21 5.67 6.51
C GLY A 654 -30.28 6.35 7.35
N GLU A 655 -31.43 5.71 7.53
CA GLU A 655 -32.52 6.24 8.36
C GLU A 655 -32.33 6.00 9.86
N MET A 656 -31.59 4.95 10.22
CA MET A 656 -31.29 4.55 11.60
C MET A 656 -29.81 4.20 11.70
N ASP A 657 -29.27 4.18 12.92
CA ASP A 657 -27.91 3.73 13.15
C ASP A 657 -27.74 2.23 12.79
N LEU A 658 -26.50 1.82 12.52
CA LEU A 658 -26.24 0.46 12.06
C LEU A 658 -26.55 -0.62 13.14
N GLU A 659 -26.46 -0.30 14.44
CA GLU A 659 -26.79 -1.25 15.51
C GLU A 659 -28.28 -1.56 15.47
N THR A 660 -29.10 -0.51 15.44
CA THR A 660 -30.55 -0.63 15.32
C THR A 660 -30.94 -1.35 14.04
N PHE A 661 -30.30 -1.03 12.91
CA PHE A 661 -30.56 -1.70 11.65
C PHE A 661 -30.29 -3.21 11.72
N ILE A 662 -29.16 -3.64 12.28
CA ILE A 662 -28.82 -5.06 12.43
C ILE A 662 -29.79 -5.76 13.39
N ALA A 663 -30.19 -5.07 14.46
CA ALA A 663 -31.12 -5.58 15.46
C ALA A 663 -32.51 -5.92 14.89
N THR A 664 -32.95 -5.24 13.83
CA THR A 664 -34.23 -5.56 13.14
C THR A 664 -34.29 -7.01 12.63
N SER A 665 -33.13 -7.63 12.37
CA SER A 665 -33.03 -9.05 11.96
C SER A 665 -32.97 -10.04 13.12
N GLY A 666 -33.17 -9.58 14.36
CA GLY A 666 -33.07 -10.41 15.57
C GLY A 666 -31.64 -10.80 15.95
N ARG A 667 -30.63 -10.12 15.40
CA ARG A 667 -29.21 -10.38 15.67
C ARG A 667 -28.60 -9.33 16.58
N LYS A 668 -27.73 -9.76 17.49
CA LYS A 668 -26.94 -8.87 18.35
C LYS A 668 -25.62 -8.50 17.69
N THR A 669 -25.30 -7.21 17.69
CA THR A 669 -24.07 -6.64 17.14
C THR A 669 -22.95 -6.73 18.19
N LYS A 670 -21.71 -7.01 17.76
CA LYS A 670 -20.55 -7.00 18.69
C LYS A 670 -20.00 -5.58 18.83
N ALA A 671 -19.89 -5.08 20.06
CA ALA A 671 -19.45 -3.71 20.37
C ALA A 671 -18.11 -3.30 19.68
N GLY A 672 -17.15 -4.22 19.61
CA GLY A 672 -15.86 -3.96 18.94
C GLY A 672 -15.93 -3.69 17.43
N GLN A 673 -17.04 -4.02 16.76
CA GLN A 673 -17.24 -3.73 15.34
C GLN A 673 -17.71 -2.29 15.09
N LEU A 674 -18.27 -1.64 16.11
CA LEU A 674 -18.99 -0.37 16.00
C LEU A 674 -18.09 0.84 16.13
N VAL A 675 -16.88 0.67 16.66
CA VAL A 675 -15.91 1.76 16.75
C VAL A 675 -15.27 2.10 15.40
N ARG A 676 -15.39 1.27 14.37
CA ARG A 676 -14.78 1.53 13.05
C ARG A 676 -15.71 2.24 12.06
N LEU A 677 -17.02 2.17 12.27
CA LEU A 677 -18.02 2.95 11.57
C LEU A 677 -18.72 3.85 12.58
N LEU A 678 -18.37 5.13 12.59
CA LEU A 678 -18.86 6.10 13.56
C LEU A 678 -20.30 6.47 13.22
N ASN A 679 -21.27 5.98 14.00
CA ASN A 679 -22.68 6.36 13.86
C ASN A 679 -22.91 7.77 14.41
N ILE A 680 -23.03 8.78 13.55
CA ILE A 680 -23.19 10.17 13.93
C ILE A 680 -24.60 10.65 13.55
N PRO A 681 -25.43 11.11 14.50
CA PRO A 681 -26.69 11.77 14.18
C PRO A 681 -26.46 12.97 13.27
N LEU A 682 -27.17 13.03 12.15
CA LEU A 682 -27.04 14.16 11.24
C LEU A 682 -27.74 15.40 11.81
N SER A 683 -27.00 16.50 11.94
CA SER A 683 -27.57 17.81 12.25
C SER A 683 -28.10 18.45 10.96
N LYS A 684 -29.38 18.83 10.94
CA LYS A 684 -30.00 19.54 9.82
C LYS A 684 -29.26 20.86 9.56
N ALA A 685 -29.26 21.30 8.30
CA ALA A 685 -28.69 22.59 7.93
C ALA A 685 -29.40 23.72 8.69
N VAL A 686 -28.62 24.60 9.31
CA VAL A 686 -29.10 25.79 10.04
C VAL A 686 -28.63 27.09 9.41
N ARG A 687 -27.59 27.02 8.56
CA ARG A 687 -27.10 28.16 7.77
C ARG A 687 -27.42 27.92 6.30
N PHE A 688 -28.29 28.77 5.75
CA PHE A 688 -28.78 28.63 4.38
C PHE A 688 -28.08 29.51 3.36
N HIS A 689 -27.05 30.29 3.73
CA HIS A 689 -26.15 31.03 2.82
C HIS A 689 -26.86 31.69 1.63
N ASP A 690 -27.53 32.80 1.88
CA ASP A 690 -28.31 33.60 0.93
C ASP A 690 -29.68 33.00 0.50
N TYR A 691 -29.98 31.75 0.89
CA TYR A 691 -31.27 31.10 0.60
C TYR A 691 -32.27 31.20 1.77
N GLN A 692 -33.57 31.17 1.45
CA GLN A 692 -34.62 31.41 2.44
C GLN A 692 -34.91 30.21 3.35
N ASN A 693 -34.65 29.00 2.87
CA ASN A 693 -34.96 27.77 3.58
C ASN A 693 -34.02 26.62 3.17
N GLY A 694 -34.04 25.55 3.98
CA GLY A 694 -33.17 24.39 3.78
C GLY A 694 -33.38 23.65 2.45
N LYS A 695 -34.59 23.70 1.86
CA LYS A 695 -34.83 23.08 0.55
C LYS A 695 -34.09 23.84 -0.55
N GLN A 696 -34.26 25.17 -0.60
CA GLN A 696 -33.53 26.02 -1.56
C GLN A 696 -32.01 25.90 -1.40
N HIS A 697 -31.52 25.84 -0.16
CA HIS A 697 -30.10 25.62 0.12
C HIS A 697 -29.60 24.25 -0.37
N ALA A 698 -30.39 23.19 -0.19
CA ALA A 698 -30.05 21.86 -0.70
C ALA A 698 -30.08 21.79 -2.24
N ASP A 699 -31.05 22.44 -2.89
CA ASP A 699 -31.13 22.56 -4.35
C ASP A 699 -29.92 23.33 -4.91
N ALA A 700 -29.51 24.42 -4.23
CA ALA A 700 -28.32 25.19 -4.57
C ALA A 700 -27.01 24.40 -4.39
N LEU A 701 -26.89 23.63 -3.30
CA LEU A 701 -25.75 22.73 -3.11
C LEU A 701 -25.69 21.69 -4.23
N LYS A 702 -26.84 21.15 -4.64
CA LYS A 702 -26.94 20.20 -5.76
C LYS A 702 -26.46 20.80 -7.06
N ASP A 703 -26.95 21.99 -7.40
CA ASP A 703 -26.49 22.71 -8.58
C ASP A 703 -24.98 23.00 -8.52
N ALA A 704 -24.49 23.44 -7.36
CA ALA A 704 -23.08 23.75 -7.16
C ALA A 704 -22.17 22.53 -7.34
N TYR A 705 -22.49 21.38 -6.73
CA TYR A 705 -21.64 20.18 -6.85
C TYR A 705 -21.78 19.47 -8.20
N GLN A 706 -22.81 19.77 -9.00
CA GLN A 706 -22.97 19.24 -10.35
C GLN A 706 -22.12 20.00 -11.38
N HIS A 707 -21.84 21.29 -11.12
CA HIS A 707 -21.04 22.14 -12.00
C HIS A 707 -19.62 22.39 -11.50
N HIS A 708 -19.34 22.11 -10.23
CA HIS A 708 -18.04 22.30 -9.60
C HIS A 708 -17.67 21.03 -8.84
N HIS A 709 -16.87 20.16 -9.47
CA HIS A 709 -16.44 18.90 -8.87
C HIS A 709 -15.11 18.39 -9.43
N GLY A 710 -14.44 17.52 -8.68
CA GLY A 710 -13.22 16.82 -9.08
C GLY A 710 -11.92 17.62 -9.05
N ALA A 711 -11.97 18.95 -9.20
CA ALA A 711 -10.78 19.79 -9.21
C ALA A 711 -10.17 19.99 -7.80
N ALA A 712 -11.01 20.22 -6.79
CA ALA A 712 -10.55 20.50 -5.43
C ALA A 712 -9.80 19.32 -4.80
N GLY A 713 -10.27 18.09 -5.00
CA GLY A 713 -9.62 16.88 -4.48
C GLY A 713 -8.24 16.66 -5.10
N ARG A 714 -8.07 16.96 -6.40
CA ARG A 714 -6.78 16.89 -7.09
C ARG A 714 -5.79 17.93 -6.56
N GLU A 715 -6.25 19.17 -6.36
CA GLU A 715 -5.43 20.22 -5.76
C GLU A 715 -5.01 19.87 -4.32
N TRP A 716 -5.94 19.33 -3.53
CA TRP A 716 -5.67 18.83 -2.18
C TRP A 716 -4.60 17.72 -2.17
N ILE A 717 -4.74 16.70 -3.03
CA ILE A 717 -3.77 15.60 -3.12
C ILE A 717 -2.40 16.11 -3.57
N LYS A 718 -2.37 17.03 -4.54
CA LYS A 718 -1.12 17.67 -4.98
C LYS A 718 -0.45 18.41 -3.83
N TRP A 719 -1.22 19.20 -3.07
CA TRP A 719 -0.70 19.89 -1.90
C TRP A 719 -0.14 18.91 -0.85
N LEU A 720 -0.85 17.81 -0.58
CA LEU A 720 -0.38 16.75 0.32
C LEU A 720 0.92 16.10 -0.17
N ALA A 721 1.05 15.85 -1.48
CA ALA A 721 2.26 15.26 -2.05
C ALA A 721 3.49 16.14 -1.79
N ASP A 722 3.32 17.46 -1.85
CA ASP A 722 4.37 18.46 -1.62
C ASP A 722 4.63 18.74 -0.11
N HIS A 723 3.65 18.45 0.78
CA HIS A 723 3.67 18.84 2.21
C HIS A 723 3.52 17.69 3.20
N GLN A 724 3.97 16.47 2.84
CA GLN A 724 3.73 15.25 3.64
C GLN A 724 4.18 15.37 5.11
N GLN A 725 5.34 15.96 5.39
CA GLN A 725 5.85 16.09 6.77
C GLN A 725 5.00 17.05 7.62
N GLN A 726 4.51 18.14 7.02
CA GLN A 726 3.61 19.06 7.68
C GLN A 726 2.26 18.39 7.98
N ALA A 727 1.74 17.61 7.03
CA ALA A 727 0.51 16.86 7.21
C ALA A 727 0.61 15.85 8.36
N ILE A 728 1.70 15.06 8.40
CA ILE A 728 1.98 14.08 9.47
C ILE A 728 2.09 14.76 10.82
N LYS A 729 2.82 15.89 10.90
CA LYS A 729 2.97 16.64 12.14
C LYS A 729 1.62 17.15 12.65
N THR A 730 0.80 17.74 11.78
CA THR A 730 -0.51 18.31 12.14
C THR A 730 -1.45 17.25 12.70
N VAL A 731 -1.46 16.04 12.13
CA VAL A 731 -2.23 14.91 12.67
C VAL A 731 -1.75 14.54 14.07
N ARG A 732 -0.44 14.43 14.30
CA ARG A 732 0.12 14.12 15.63
C ARG A 732 -0.24 15.18 16.66
N ASP A 733 -0.19 16.46 16.29
CA ASP A 733 -0.54 17.57 17.16
C ASP A 733 -2.04 17.51 17.54
N CYS A 734 -2.91 17.22 16.55
CA CYS A 734 -4.35 17.02 16.80
C CYS A 734 -4.60 15.81 17.70
N GLU A 735 -3.94 14.66 17.47
CA GLU A 735 -4.09 13.48 18.34
C GLU A 735 -3.68 13.79 19.79
N SER A 736 -2.60 14.54 20.00
CA SER A 736 -2.17 14.96 21.32
C SER A 736 -3.22 15.84 21.99
N ARG A 737 -3.80 16.79 21.24
CA ARG A 737 -4.89 17.66 21.72
C ARG A 737 -6.11 16.82 22.13
N TRP A 738 -6.57 15.92 21.28
CA TRP A 738 -7.72 15.05 21.56
C TRP A 738 -7.50 14.14 22.77
N ARG A 739 -6.30 13.58 22.96
CA ARG A 739 -5.96 12.80 24.16
C ARG A 739 -6.09 13.63 25.45
N SER A 740 -5.80 14.93 25.39
CA SER A 740 -5.93 15.82 26.57
C SER A 740 -7.37 16.27 26.86
N LEU A 741 -8.27 16.23 25.87
CA LEU A 741 -9.66 16.67 26.03
C LEU A 741 -10.57 15.60 26.64
N ILE A 742 -10.16 14.33 26.55
CA ILE A 742 -11.01 13.20 26.95
C ILE A 742 -10.62 12.77 28.37
N PRO A 743 -11.57 12.77 29.32
CA PRO A 743 -11.33 12.27 30.66
C PRO A 743 -10.77 10.83 30.67
N SER A 744 -9.79 10.56 31.54
CA SER A 744 -9.09 9.27 31.59
C SER A 744 -9.95 8.09 32.09
N ASP A 745 -11.10 8.39 32.68
CA ASP A 745 -12.09 7.44 33.17
C ASP A 745 -13.07 6.98 32.08
N TYR A 746 -13.05 7.60 30.89
CA TYR A 746 -13.85 7.16 29.75
C TYR A 746 -13.36 5.81 29.22
N GLY A 747 -14.26 5.04 28.62
CA GLY A 747 -13.94 3.73 28.07
C GLY A 747 -12.84 3.78 26.99
N GLU A 748 -12.00 2.75 26.91
CA GLU A 748 -10.91 2.64 25.91
C GLU A 748 -11.42 2.77 24.45
N GLN A 749 -12.67 2.37 24.20
CA GLN A 749 -13.34 2.54 22.91
C GLN A 749 -13.49 4.02 22.53
N VAL A 750 -13.84 4.88 23.51
CA VAL A 750 -13.98 6.33 23.32
C VAL A 750 -12.63 6.97 22.98
N HIS A 751 -11.57 6.58 23.68
CA HIS A 751 -10.20 7.03 23.36
C HIS A 751 -9.74 6.58 21.96
N ARG A 752 -10.09 5.37 21.53
CA ARG A 752 -9.77 4.88 20.17
C ARG A 752 -10.53 5.66 19.08
N VAL A 753 -11.78 6.03 19.33
CA VAL A 753 -12.58 6.81 18.39
C VAL A 753 -12.07 8.25 18.28
N ALA A 754 -11.58 8.83 19.38
CA ALA A 754 -11.00 10.17 19.39
C ALA A 754 -9.87 10.38 18.37
N ALA A 755 -9.03 9.36 18.18
CA ALA A 755 -7.95 9.41 17.18
C ALA A 755 -8.48 9.63 15.75
N ARG A 756 -9.67 9.10 15.42
CA ARG A 756 -10.32 9.32 14.12
C ARG A 756 -10.81 10.75 13.98
N PHE A 757 -11.43 11.30 15.03
CA PHE A 757 -11.83 12.71 15.06
C PHE A 757 -10.63 13.66 14.99
N ALA A 758 -9.49 13.30 15.58
CA ALA A 758 -8.25 14.04 15.42
C ALA A 758 -7.77 14.10 13.96
N ILE A 759 -7.89 12.99 13.22
CA ILE A 759 -7.56 12.97 11.79
C ILE A 759 -8.54 13.83 10.98
N LEU A 760 -9.85 13.78 11.28
CA LEU A 760 -10.86 14.62 10.62
C LEU A 760 -10.59 16.11 10.85
N GLU A 761 -10.22 16.49 12.07
CA GLU A 761 -9.82 17.86 12.38
C GLU A 761 -8.56 18.29 11.64
N ALA A 762 -7.50 17.48 11.69
CA ALA A 762 -6.28 17.77 10.97
C ALA A 762 -6.54 17.94 9.46
N ALA A 763 -7.41 17.09 8.89
CA ALA A 763 -7.81 17.18 7.49
C ALA A 763 -8.55 18.49 7.18
N LEU A 764 -9.45 18.95 8.06
CA LEU A 764 -10.13 20.24 7.88
C LEU A 764 -9.19 21.45 8.05
N LEU A 765 -8.26 21.39 9.02
CA LEU A 765 -7.28 22.46 9.24
C LEU A 765 -6.34 22.61 8.04
N LEU A 766 -5.79 21.50 7.56
CA LEU A 766 -4.92 21.50 6.37
C LEU A 766 -5.71 21.79 5.10
N GLY A 767 -6.98 21.40 5.07
CA GLY A 767 -7.91 21.61 3.96
C GLY A 767 -8.25 23.07 3.69
N GLU A 768 -7.83 24.02 4.54
CA GLU A 768 -7.96 25.47 4.31
C GLU A 768 -7.52 25.88 2.89
N VAL A 769 -6.50 25.20 2.33
CA VAL A 769 -6.01 25.42 0.97
C VAL A 769 -7.10 25.32 -0.10
N VAL A 770 -8.08 24.43 0.09
CA VAL A 770 -9.21 24.20 -0.83
C VAL A 770 -10.56 24.66 -0.28
N THR A 771 -10.76 24.69 1.03
CA THR A 771 -12.03 25.11 1.65
C THR A 771 -12.07 26.60 1.98
N GLY A 772 -10.93 27.20 2.31
CA GLY A 772 -10.82 28.56 2.84
C GLY A 772 -11.45 28.76 4.23
N TRP A 773 -11.70 27.68 4.98
CA TRP A 773 -12.34 27.75 6.30
C TRP A 773 -11.35 28.06 7.40
N ASP A 774 -11.79 28.86 8.38
CA ASP A 774 -10.96 29.21 9.52
C ASP A 774 -10.79 28.03 10.50
N ALA A 775 -9.63 28.01 11.16
CA ALA A 775 -9.24 26.93 12.04
C ALA A 775 -10.19 26.72 13.22
N GLN A 776 -10.88 27.77 13.71
CA GLN A 776 -11.77 27.64 14.86
C GLN A 776 -13.07 26.95 14.45
N THR A 777 -13.72 27.39 13.36
CA THR A 777 -14.94 26.75 12.86
C THR A 777 -14.69 25.28 12.48
N CYS A 778 -13.51 24.96 11.92
CA CYS A 778 -13.11 23.58 11.66
C CYS A 778 -13.08 22.71 12.93
N ARG A 779 -12.49 23.22 14.02
CA ARG A 779 -12.46 22.52 15.32
C ARG A 779 -13.86 22.36 15.89
N ASP A 780 -14.67 23.41 15.84
CA ASP A 780 -16.04 23.40 16.39
C ASP A 780 -16.92 22.38 15.68
N ALA A 781 -16.79 22.24 14.35
CA ALA A 781 -17.56 21.27 13.57
C ALA A 781 -17.26 19.81 13.96
N ILE A 782 -15.97 19.48 14.10
CA ILE A 782 -15.53 18.12 14.50
C ILE A 782 -15.90 17.86 15.97
N GLN A 783 -15.72 18.84 16.85
CA GLN A 783 -16.09 18.70 18.26
C GLN A 783 -17.60 18.54 18.45
N HIS A 784 -18.42 19.28 17.70
CA HIS A 784 -19.88 19.09 17.67
C HIS A 784 -20.26 17.67 17.26
N SER A 785 -19.64 17.17 16.19
CA SER A 785 -19.91 15.82 15.67
C SER A 785 -19.47 14.72 16.65
N TYR A 786 -18.33 14.92 17.33
CA TYR A 786 -17.87 14.03 18.39
C TYR A 786 -18.82 14.03 19.59
N ASN A 787 -19.28 15.21 20.02
CA ASN A 787 -20.23 15.32 21.14
C ASN A 787 -21.57 14.66 20.79
N ALA A 788 -22.05 14.82 19.56
CA ALA A 788 -23.25 14.13 19.08
C ALA A 788 -23.06 12.61 19.09
N TRP A 789 -21.92 12.12 18.59
CA TRP A 789 -21.57 10.70 18.65
C TRP A 789 -21.46 10.19 20.10
N LEU A 790 -20.82 10.94 21.00
CA LEU A 790 -20.60 10.55 22.39
C LEU A 790 -21.90 10.44 23.19
N ARG A 791 -22.89 11.31 22.92
CA ARG A 791 -24.21 11.23 23.56
C ARG A 791 -24.93 9.93 23.24
N GLU A 792 -24.84 9.48 21.99
CA GLU A 792 -25.47 8.24 21.53
C GLU A 792 -24.66 6.99 21.92
N PHE A 793 -23.33 7.09 21.89
CA PHE A 793 -22.45 5.98 22.20
C PHE A 793 -22.34 5.72 23.70
N GLY A 794 -22.40 6.77 24.52
CA GLY A 794 -22.11 6.76 25.95
C GLY A 794 -20.62 6.95 26.27
N THR A 795 -20.30 7.15 27.54
CA THR A 795 -18.93 7.34 28.04
C THR A 795 -18.30 6.06 28.58
N GLY A 796 -19.13 5.06 28.89
CA GLY A 796 -18.74 3.77 29.45
C GLY A 796 -18.36 2.71 28.42
N ASN A 797 -18.03 1.51 28.90
CA ASN A 797 -17.82 0.36 28.03
C ASN A 797 -19.18 -0.24 27.63
N LYS A 798 -19.57 -0.13 26.35
CA LYS A 798 -20.84 -0.67 25.83
C LYS A 798 -21.05 -2.15 26.15
N GLU A 799 -20.01 -2.97 26.14
CA GLU A 799 -20.14 -4.39 26.50
C GLU A 799 -20.53 -4.56 27.96
N HIS A 800 -20.01 -3.70 28.85
CA HIS A 800 -20.37 -3.75 30.27
C HIS A 800 -21.80 -3.29 30.49
N GLN A 801 -22.25 -2.25 29.79
CA GLN A 801 -23.62 -1.76 29.87
C GLN A 801 -24.62 -2.80 29.37
N GLN A 802 -24.35 -3.46 28.23
CA GLN A 802 -25.18 -4.56 27.74
C GLN A 802 -25.30 -5.73 28.72
N ILE A 803 -24.23 -6.03 29.47
CA ILE A 803 -24.24 -7.08 30.50
C ILE A 803 -25.20 -6.73 31.65
N ILE A 804 -25.17 -5.46 32.09
CA ILE A 804 -26.05 -4.92 33.13
C ILE A 804 -27.50 -4.96 32.63
N GLU A 805 -27.80 -4.33 31.50
CA GLU A 805 -29.14 -4.27 30.90
C GLU A 805 -29.73 -5.67 30.65
N GLN A 806 -28.92 -6.63 30.16
CA GLN A 806 -29.36 -8.01 29.94
C GLN A 806 -29.72 -8.71 31.26
N THR A 807 -28.99 -8.42 32.34
CA THR A 807 -29.29 -8.97 33.67
C THR A 807 -30.56 -8.36 34.24
N GLU A 808 -30.72 -7.04 34.16
CA GLU A 808 -31.91 -6.33 34.60
C GLU A 808 -33.15 -6.78 33.84
N ALA A 809 -33.07 -6.91 32.51
CA ALA A 809 -34.17 -7.40 31.68
C ALA A 809 -34.63 -8.80 32.11
N PHE A 810 -33.69 -9.71 32.40
CA PHE A 810 -34.03 -11.04 32.90
C PHE A 810 -34.69 -10.99 34.28
N LEU A 811 -34.15 -10.19 35.20
CA LEU A 811 -34.68 -10.08 36.57
C LEU A 811 -36.04 -9.37 36.61
N ASN A 812 -36.28 -8.38 35.75
CA ASN A 812 -37.59 -7.76 35.59
C ASN A 812 -38.63 -8.72 35.00
N ALA A 813 -38.28 -9.47 33.96
CA ALA A 813 -39.20 -10.40 33.31
C ALA A 813 -39.50 -11.64 34.18
N TYR A 814 -38.50 -12.14 34.91
CA TYR A 814 -38.56 -13.46 35.55
C TYR A 814 -38.29 -13.48 37.05
N GLY A 815 -37.86 -12.37 37.65
CA GLY A 815 -37.47 -12.31 39.06
C GLY A 815 -38.59 -12.69 40.02
N LEU A 816 -39.86 -12.43 39.68
CA LEU A 816 -41.00 -12.80 40.52
C LEU A 816 -41.64 -14.15 40.15
N SER A 817 -41.43 -14.64 38.93
CA SER A 817 -42.14 -15.79 38.37
C SER A 817 -41.32 -17.07 38.33
N ARG A 818 -39.99 -16.98 38.18
CA ARG A 818 -39.07 -18.13 38.07
C ARG A 818 -38.17 -18.31 39.29
N PHE A 819 -38.26 -17.43 40.30
CA PHE A 819 -37.50 -17.55 41.54
C PHE A 819 -38.42 -17.81 42.73
N ALA A 820 -38.17 -18.93 43.42
CA ALA A 820 -38.92 -19.31 44.62
C ALA A 820 -38.63 -18.35 45.78
N PRO A 821 -39.64 -17.83 46.50
CA PRO A 821 -39.41 -17.03 47.70
C PRO A 821 -38.69 -17.86 48.76
N PHE A 822 -37.77 -17.23 49.50
CA PHE A 822 -37.07 -17.85 50.63
C PHE A 822 -37.37 -17.07 51.93
N PRO A 823 -37.86 -17.75 53.00
CA PRO A 823 -38.18 -19.18 53.07
C PRO A 823 -39.39 -19.57 52.20
N TYR A 824 -39.34 -20.79 51.66
CA TYR A 824 -40.28 -21.30 50.65
C TYR A 824 -41.50 -21.99 51.31
N SER A 825 -42.72 -21.69 50.83
CA SER A 825 -43.96 -22.35 51.24
C SER A 825 -44.46 -23.33 50.17
N PRO A 826 -44.94 -24.54 50.52
CA PRO A 826 -45.51 -25.49 49.54
C PRO A 826 -46.67 -24.94 48.69
N ALA A 827 -47.32 -23.87 49.14
CA ALA A 827 -48.39 -23.17 48.40
C ALA A 827 -47.88 -22.45 47.13
N ASP A 828 -46.57 -22.21 47.04
CA ASP A 828 -45.94 -21.49 45.92
C ASP A 828 -45.51 -22.43 44.77
N LEU A 829 -45.89 -23.72 44.81
CA LEU A 829 -45.55 -24.74 43.80
C LEU A 829 -46.78 -25.06 42.90
N PRO A 830 -46.59 -25.39 41.62
CA PRO A 830 -45.31 -25.52 40.92
C PRO A 830 -44.83 -24.20 40.28
N ILE A 831 -43.54 -23.90 40.40
CA ILE A 831 -42.87 -22.85 39.62
C ILE A 831 -42.33 -23.49 38.35
N LYS A 832 -42.80 -23.01 37.19
CA LYS A 832 -42.32 -23.46 35.89
C LYS A 832 -40.90 -22.90 35.63
N ASP A 833 -39.99 -23.75 35.14
CA ASP A 833 -38.63 -23.39 34.74
C ASP A 833 -37.83 -22.64 35.82
N LEU A 834 -37.82 -23.18 37.05
CA LEU A 834 -37.20 -22.59 38.24
C LEU A 834 -35.73 -22.16 38.01
N ALA A 835 -35.47 -20.87 38.15
CA ALA A 835 -34.19 -20.20 37.93
C ALA A 835 -33.32 -20.06 39.20
N GLY A 836 -33.93 -20.17 40.37
CA GLY A 836 -33.25 -20.02 41.66
C GLY A 836 -34.20 -19.65 42.79
N TYR A 837 -33.64 -19.00 43.82
CA TYR A 837 -34.38 -18.51 44.98
C TYR A 837 -34.26 -16.99 45.11
N ARG A 838 -35.26 -16.33 45.65
CA ARG A 838 -35.24 -14.89 45.94
C ARG A 838 -35.51 -14.61 47.41
N GLN A 839 -34.84 -13.61 47.95
CA GLN A 839 -35.01 -13.16 49.32
C GLN A 839 -35.17 -11.63 49.31
N ARG A 840 -36.18 -11.11 50.02
CA ARG A 840 -36.31 -9.67 50.25
C ARG A 840 -35.17 -9.20 51.15
N GLY A 841 -34.64 -8.01 50.89
CA GLY A 841 -33.70 -7.37 51.80
C GLY A 841 -34.35 -7.03 53.15
N GLU A 842 -33.53 -6.64 54.12
CA GLU A 842 -33.97 -6.42 55.51
C GLU A 842 -34.87 -5.18 55.67
N HIS A 843 -34.79 -4.23 54.73
CA HIS A 843 -35.64 -3.03 54.66
C HIS A 843 -36.34 -2.95 53.29
N ASP A 844 -37.46 -2.21 53.20
CA ASP A 844 -38.20 -2.02 51.94
C ASP A 844 -37.34 -1.37 50.84
N GLU A 845 -36.34 -0.57 51.21
CA GLU A 845 -35.37 0.05 50.29
C GLU A 845 -34.17 -0.86 49.93
N SER A 846 -34.07 -2.05 50.51
CA SER A 846 -32.94 -2.95 50.26
C SER A 846 -33.11 -3.73 48.95
N PRO A 847 -32.03 -3.95 48.19
CA PRO A 847 -32.11 -4.72 46.95
C PRO A 847 -32.56 -6.16 47.22
N MET A 848 -33.38 -6.70 46.33
CA MET A 848 -33.76 -8.10 46.37
C MET A 848 -32.55 -8.97 46.01
N ILE A 849 -32.34 -10.02 46.80
CA ILE A 849 -31.24 -10.96 46.62
C ILE A 849 -31.74 -12.17 45.85
N PHE A 850 -31.12 -12.45 44.71
CA PHE A 850 -31.41 -13.59 43.86
C PHE A 850 -30.26 -14.60 43.92
N TYR A 851 -30.55 -15.79 44.45
CA TYR A 851 -29.68 -16.95 44.45
C TYR A 851 -29.91 -17.75 43.17
N THR A 852 -29.25 -17.35 42.09
CA THR A 852 -29.44 -17.88 40.74
C THR A 852 -28.65 -19.17 40.53
N PHE A 853 -29.29 -20.19 39.96
CA PHE A 853 -28.60 -21.44 39.63
C PHE A 853 -27.51 -21.23 38.57
N PRO A 854 -26.39 -21.97 38.63
CA PRO A 854 -25.31 -21.82 37.67
C PRO A 854 -25.75 -22.01 36.22
N ALA A 855 -26.60 -23.02 35.94
CA ALA A 855 -27.09 -23.28 34.60
C ALA A 855 -27.93 -22.11 34.05
N THR A 856 -28.81 -21.53 34.85
CA THR A 856 -29.62 -20.38 34.45
C THR A 856 -28.77 -19.13 34.26
N PHE A 857 -27.84 -18.85 35.18
CA PHE A 857 -26.92 -17.73 35.02
C PHE A 857 -26.08 -17.89 33.75
N GLU A 858 -25.48 -19.05 33.51
CA GLU A 858 -24.51 -19.23 32.41
C GLU A 858 -25.17 -19.41 31.04
N LYS A 859 -26.34 -20.07 30.97
CA LYS A 859 -27.01 -20.40 29.69
C LYS A 859 -28.10 -19.41 29.31
N GLU A 860 -28.71 -18.71 30.27
CA GLU A 860 -29.84 -17.82 30.03
C GLU A 860 -29.44 -16.36 30.26
N ILE A 861 -28.95 -16.02 31.46
CA ILE A 861 -28.62 -14.62 31.82
C ILE A 861 -27.37 -14.15 31.09
N ALA A 862 -26.28 -14.93 31.11
CA ALA A 862 -25.02 -14.63 30.44
C ALA A 862 -24.97 -15.13 28.99
N CYS A 863 -26.13 -15.47 28.40
CA CYS A 863 -26.22 -15.99 27.04
C CYS A 863 -25.56 -15.03 26.04
N GLY A 864 -24.66 -15.57 25.21
CA GLY A 864 -23.87 -14.80 24.23
C GLY A 864 -22.56 -14.22 24.76
N PHE A 865 -22.25 -14.37 26.05
CA PHE A 865 -21.03 -13.85 26.70
C PHE A 865 -20.24 -14.94 27.42
N ASN A 866 -18.96 -14.68 27.71
CA ASN A 866 -18.19 -15.52 28.62
C ASN A 866 -18.67 -15.29 30.06
N ALA A 867 -19.22 -16.34 30.69
CA ALA A 867 -19.84 -16.21 32.02
C ALA A 867 -18.93 -15.67 33.13
N LYS A 868 -17.61 -15.92 33.07
CA LYS A 868 -16.66 -15.38 34.05
C LYS A 868 -16.46 -13.88 33.87
N GLN A 869 -16.34 -13.41 32.63
CA GLN A 869 -16.24 -11.98 32.33
C GLN A 869 -17.55 -11.27 32.68
N PHE A 870 -18.68 -11.87 32.34
CA PHE A 870 -20.02 -11.39 32.68
C PHE A 870 -20.17 -11.19 34.19
N ALA A 871 -19.77 -12.19 34.99
CA ALA A 871 -19.81 -12.11 36.43
C ALA A 871 -18.86 -11.05 37.03
N GLU A 872 -17.67 -10.86 36.46
CA GLU A 872 -16.74 -9.81 36.91
C GLU A 872 -17.28 -8.41 36.62
N VAL A 873 -17.97 -8.21 35.50
CA VAL A 873 -18.64 -6.94 35.19
C VAL A 873 -19.75 -6.64 36.19
N LEU A 874 -20.65 -7.61 36.43
CA LEU A 874 -21.73 -7.43 37.42
C LEU A 874 -21.19 -7.20 38.83
N LYS A 875 -20.08 -7.83 39.19
CA LYS A 875 -19.40 -7.61 40.47
C LYS A 875 -18.88 -6.18 40.59
N LYS A 876 -18.23 -5.65 39.55
CA LYS A 876 -17.77 -4.25 39.51
C LYS A 876 -18.92 -3.25 39.55
N ALA A 877 -20.07 -3.61 38.97
CA ALA A 877 -21.31 -2.83 39.02
C ALA A 877 -22.08 -2.96 40.34
N GLY A 878 -21.62 -3.79 41.29
CA GLY A 878 -22.32 -4.04 42.56
C GLY A 878 -23.55 -4.96 42.46
N MET A 879 -23.92 -5.40 41.26
CA MET A 879 -25.04 -6.31 41.01
C MET A 879 -24.74 -7.77 41.35
N LEU A 880 -23.48 -8.17 41.52
CA LEU A 880 -23.11 -9.53 41.91
C LEU A 880 -22.29 -9.54 43.21
N THR A 881 -22.69 -10.37 44.16
CA THR A 881 -21.96 -10.55 45.41
C THR A 881 -20.94 -11.69 45.29
N PRO A 882 -19.62 -11.41 45.36
CA PRO A 882 -18.59 -12.45 45.25
C PRO A 882 -18.50 -13.31 46.53
N PRO A 883 -17.83 -14.48 46.47
CA PRO A 883 -17.56 -15.28 47.66
C PRO A 883 -16.56 -14.62 48.62
N ASN A 884 -16.73 -14.88 49.92
CA ASN A 884 -15.85 -14.36 50.97
C ASN A 884 -14.39 -14.82 50.83
N SER A 885 -14.14 -15.90 50.06
CA SER A 885 -12.80 -16.41 49.77
C SER A 885 -12.02 -15.56 48.76
N GLY A 886 -12.67 -14.62 48.08
CA GLY A 886 -12.09 -13.83 46.99
C GLY A 886 -11.78 -14.61 45.71
N ARG A 887 -12.08 -15.92 45.66
CA ARG A 887 -11.83 -16.80 44.50
C ARG A 887 -13.14 -17.24 43.85
N GLY A 888 -13.30 -16.94 42.56
CA GLY A 888 -14.48 -17.29 41.78
C GLY A 888 -15.66 -16.34 42.01
N TYR A 889 -16.84 -16.71 41.50
CA TYR A 889 -18.03 -15.85 41.47
C TYR A 889 -19.27 -16.49 42.11
N GLN A 890 -19.18 -17.76 42.51
CA GLN A 890 -20.29 -18.52 43.09
C GLN A 890 -20.17 -18.58 44.61
N ARG A 891 -21.31 -18.56 45.30
CA ARG A 891 -21.43 -18.73 46.76
C ARG A 891 -22.30 -19.94 47.08
N LYS A 892 -22.22 -20.42 48.32
CA LYS A 892 -23.20 -21.38 48.84
C LYS A 892 -24.52 -20.67 49.10
N SER A 893 -25.62 -21.25 48.64
CA SER A 893 -26.97 -20.80 48.94
C SER A 893 -27.25 -20.88 50.46
N PRO A 894 -28.28 -20.18 50.97
CA PRO A 894 -28.89 -20.50 52.25
C PRO A 894 -29.26 -21.99 52.32
N ARG A 895 -29.32 -22.56 53.53
CA ARG A 895 -29.74 -23.95 53.73
C ARG A 895 -31.22 -24.08 53.36
N ILE A 896 -31.48 -24.79 52.28
CA ILE A 896 -32.82 -25.06 51.78
C ILE A 896 -33.06 -26.56 51.99
N GLN A 897 -33.99 -26.89 52.91
CA GLN A 897 -34.28 -28.28 53.29
C GLN A 897 -33.02 -29.10 53.65
N GLY A 898 -32.07 -28.48 54.36
CA GLY A 898 -30.82 -29.11 54.79
C GLY A 898 -29.71 -29.20 53.73
N ARG A 899 -29.95 -28.77 52.49
CA ARG A 899 -28.96 -28.78 51.41
C ARG A 899 -28.45 -27.37 51.09
N GLN A 900 -27.20 -27.27 50.66
CA GLN A 900 -26.60 -26.06 50.11
C GLN A 900 -26.02 -26.36 48.73
N ILE A 901 -26.28 -25.46 47.79
CA ILE A 901 -25.82 -25.56 46.41
C ILE A 901 -24.97 -24.34 46.05
N ASN A 902 -24.17 -24.44 45.00
CA ASN A 902 -23.44 -23.29 44.48
C ASN A 902 -24.38 -22.45 43.61
N VAL A 903 -24.38 -21.14 43.82
CA VAL A 903 -25.25 -20.16 43.13
C VAL A 903 -24.48 -18.88 42.82
N TYR A 904 -24.93 -18.16 41.81
CA TYR A 904 -24.55 -16.75 41.61
C TYR A 904 -25.51 -15.89 42.44
N VAL A 905 -24.98 -14.94 43.21
CA VAL A 905 -25.80 -14.09 44.08
C VAL A 905 -25.92 -12.72 43.43
N LEU A 906 -27.09 -12.43 42.86
CA LEU A 906 -27.39 -11.17 42.21
C LEU A 906 -28.19 -10.27 43.15
N ASN A 907 -27.86 -8.99 43.18
CA ASN A 907 -28.60 -7.96 43.91
C ASN A 907 -29.29 -7.08 42.88
N TYR A 908 -30.60 -6.91 43.02
CA TYR A 908 -31.36 -6.06 42.11
C TYR A 908 -32.53 -5.39 42.83
N GLN A 909 -32.68 -4.10 42.58
CA GLN A 909 -33.81 -3.30 43.02
C GLN A 909 -34.52 -2.81 41.75
N PRO A 910 -35.79 -3.18 41.53
CA PRO A 910 -36.58 -2.57 40.46
C PRO A 910 -36.63 -1.07 40.72
N GLY A 911 -36.25 -0.24 39.74
CA GLY A 911 -36.35 1.21 39.88
C GLY A 911 -37.79 1.64 40.13
N ASP A 912 -38.00 2.51 41.12
CA ASP A 912 -39.27 3.24 41.24
C ASP A 912 -39.42 4.09 39.97
N TYR A 913 -40.52 3.92 39.25
CA TYR A 913 -40.88 4.71 38.06
C TYR A 913 -41.16 6.21 38.38
N ASN A 914 -40.69 6.74 39.52
CA ASN A 914 -41.01 8.06 40.04
C ASN A 914 -39.80 8.82 40.63
N SER A 915 -38.60 8.67 40.08
CA SER A 915 -37.54 9.66 40.28
C SER A 915 -37.36 10.48 39.01
N SER A 916 -38.09 11.59 38.93
CA SER A 916 -37.82 12.70 38.03
C SER A 916 -36.37 13.15 38.15
N GLU A 917 -35.72 13.33 37.00
CA GLU A 917 -34.42 13.97 36.83
C GLU A 917 -34.38 15.34 37.53
N GLU A 918 -33.37 15.55 38.39
CA GLU A 918 -32.80 16.86 38.70
C GLU A 918 -31.41 16.96 38.07
#